data_AF-A0A9P8HV16-F1
#
_entry.id   AF-A0A9P8HV16-F1
#
_cell.length_a   1.000
_cell.length_b   1.000
_cell.length_c   1.000
_cell.angle_alpha   90.00
_cell.angle_beta   90.00
_cell.angle_gamma   90.00
#
_symmetry.space_group_name_H-M   'P 1'
#
loop_
_entity.id
_entity.type
_entity.pdbx_description
1 polymer ?
#
loop_
_entity_poly.entity_id
_entity_poly.type
_entity_poly.pdbx_seq_one_letter_code
_entity_poly.pdbx_strand_id
1 'polypeptide(L)'
;MLQTVVRRLFRPDAGTGVPSGWNKVNQFRKYAAAALSNKLKLRDYQEECIKSVVLALKRGHKRVGISLATGSGKTVIFTQLIDRVHDRVKDANQTLILAHRRELVEQAAKHCQLAYPDKRIEIEMGSLHASGMADITIASVQSITSKGRLDKYDPSKFKLVLVDEAHHIVAPGYLRTLKHFGLDEKRYNSPTLIGVSATFSRFDGVKLGAAIDEIVYHKDYVDMISDKWLSDVVFTTVESSANLSKVKSGAFGDFQTGELSKVVNTDIINDITVRSWMAKAPDRKSTLVFCVDLAHVSGLTRKFREHGFDARYVTGDTPKVERSAILESFKKREFPVLVNCGVFTEGTDIPNIDCIVLARPTRSRNLLVQMIGRGMRLHPDKKNCHIIDMVSSLETGIVTTPTLFGLDPNELVEKASVDDMRKIKDEKAAEAEQQGNSSGANPASSPAVTFTDYSSVLDLIADTSGERHIRAISQYAWVQIGPERFVLSAPSGSYIRIERLPEQKGASEPTYHALEIRALPAGIAKSPYAAPREILKAATFNDAVHGADSYAASAFPHTFIHRHQSWRRLPPTQGQVDFINKLRGKSKPLTSKELTKGKAADMITKLKHGARGQFARMEAEQRRREKTRYTLDTRQDREYVRVGPLSA
;
A
#
# COMPACT_ATOMS: atom_id res chain seq x y z
N MET A 1 23.84 30.06 -31.81
CA MET A 1 23.05 30.14 -33.07
C MET A 1 21.58 30.52 -32.86
N LEU A 2 21.12 30.85 -31.64
CA LEU A 2 19.77 31.40 -31.37
C LEU A 2 19.72 32.95 -31.26
N GLN A 3 20.86 33.63 -31.11
CA GLN A 3 20.88 35.11 -31.06
C GLN A 3 20.77 35.77 -32.45
N THR A 4 21.04 35.04 -33.53
CA THR A 4 21.02 35.58 -34.90
C THR A 4 19.63 35.52 -35.53
N VAL A 5 18.74 34.64 -35.06
CA VAL A 5 17.38 34.46 -35.61
C VAL A 5 16.42 35.56 -35.13
N VAL A 6 16.64 36.12 -33.94
CA VAL A 6 15.74 37.15 -33.35
C VAL A 6 15.95 38.54 -33.98
N ARG A 7 17.09 38.82 -34.62
CA ARG A 7 17.37 40.11 -35.28
C ARG A 7 16.79 40.26 -36.70
N ARG A 8 16.27 39.19 -37.32
CA ARG A 8 15.78 39.24 -38.71
C ARG A 8 14.26 39.46 -38.85
N LEU A 9 13.50 39.49 -37.76
CA LEU A 9 12.04 39.62 -37.80
C LEU A 9 11.49 41.01 -37.48
N PHE A 10 12.35 41.99 -37.14
CA PHE A 10 11.90 43.35 -36.83
C PHE A 10 12.88 44.40 -37.36
N ARG A 11 12.69 44.82 -38.63
CA ARG A 11 13.13 46.15 -39.07
C ARG A 11 12.05 47.16 -38.65
N PRO A 12 12.39 48.29 -38.04
CA PRO A 12 11.42 49.31 -37.70
C PRO A 12 11.19 50.20 -38.93
N ASP A 13 10.01 50.14 -39.53
CA ASP A 13 9.51 51.25 -40.33
C ASP A 13 9.04 52.36 -39.37
N ALA A 14 9.52 53.56 -39.64
CA ALA A 14 9.30 54.74 -38.82
C ALA A 14 7.83 55.22 -38.94
N GLY A 15 7.12 55.29 -37.82
CA GLY A 15 5.83 55.97 -37.75
C GLY A 15 4.90 55.47 -36.65
N THR A 16 4.88 56.21 -35.55
CA THR A 16 3.78 56.30 -34.55
C THR A 16 3.45 55.08 -33.67
N GLY A 17 3.62 55.26 -32.35
CA GLY A 17 2.92 54.48 -31.31
C GLY A 17 3.75 53.43 -30.59
N VAL A 18 4.04 53.66 -29.30
CA VAL A 18 4.64 52.66 -28.39
C VAL A 18 3.68 51.47 -28.22
N PRO A 19 4.04 50.21 -28.59
CA PRO A 19 3.17 49.08 -28.36
C PRO A 19 3.37 48.47 -26.97
N SER A 20 2.25 48.06 -26.36
CA SER A 20 2.06 47.39 -25.06
C SER A 20 2.76 46.02 -24.87
N GLY A 21 3.84 45.74 -25.61
CA GLY A 21 4.59 44.49 -25.56
C GLY A 21 5.71 44.44 -24.51
N TRP A 22 6.25 45.60 -24.10
CA TRP A 22 7.41 45.64 -23.18
C TRP A 22 7.07 45.23 -21.74
N ASN A 23 5.84 45.44 -21.28
CA ASN A 23 5.38 44.98 -19.96
C ASN A 23 5.11 43.46 -19.91
N LYS A 24 4.78 42.81 -21.03
CA LYS A 24 4.58 41.36 -21.10
C LYS A 24 5.89 40.57 -21.02
N VAL A 25 6.98 41.09 -21.58
CA VAL A 25 8.31 40.42 -21.55
C VAL A 25 8.90 40.39 -20.15
N ASN A 26 8.75 41.47 -19.37
CA ASN A 26 9.20 41.52 -17.97
C ASN A 26 8.32 40.69 -17.03
N GLN A 27 7.01 40.58 -17.32
CA GLN A 27 6.10 39.70 -16.58
C GLN A 27 6.41 38.23 -16.87
N PHE A 28 6.66 37.84 -18.13
CA PHE A 28 7.13 36.49 -18.49
C PHE A 28 8.48 36.14 -17.86
N ARG A 29 9.43 37.08 -17.81
CA ARG A 29 10.71 36.87 -17.11
C ARG A 29 10.54 36.71 -15.59
N LYS A 30 9.62 37.45 -14.95
CA LYS A 30 9.27 37.27 -13.53
C LYS A 30 8.56 35.94 -13.27
N TYR A 31 7.64 35.51 -14.13
CA TYR A 31 6.98 34.20 -14.02
C TYR A 31 7.94 33.04 -14.30
N ALA A 32 8.83 33.17 -15.28
CA ALA A 32 9.87 32.19 -15.55
C ALA A 32 10.91 32.15 -14.40
N ALA A 33 11.31 33.29 -13.85
CA ALA A 33 12.21 33.35 -12.69
C ALA A 33 11.56 32.81 -11.40
N ALA A 34 10.26 33.04 -11.19
CA ALA A 34 9.50 32.44 -10.09
C ALA A 34 9.31 30.92 -10.28
N ALA A 35 9.16 30.45 -11.52
CA ALA A 35 9.15 29.02 -11.85
C ALA A 35 10.53 28.36 -11.73
N LEU A 36 11.61 29.10 -12.01
CA LEU A 36 13.01 28.66 -11.88
C LEU A 36 13.50 28.67 -10.41
N SER A 37 12.80 29.35 -9.50
CA SER A 37 13.18 29.50 -8.08
C SER A 37 12.56 28.46 -7.14
N ASN A 38 11.58 27.66 -7.58
CA ASN A 38 11.02 26.61 -6.74
C ASN A 38 11.90 25.36 -6.81
N LYS A 39 13.00 25.34 -6.05
CA LYS A 39 13.60 24.07 -5.61
C LYS A 39 12.45 23.26 -4.99
N LEU A 40 12.07 22.16 -5.65
CA LEU A 40 11.06 21.22 -5.17
C LEU A 40 11.36 20.90 -3.70
N LYS A 41 10.57 21.45 -2.77
CA LYS A 41 10.75 21.19 -1.34
C LYS A 41 10.34 19.74 -1.11
N LEU A 42 11.32 18.91 -0.77
CA LEU A 42 11.09 17.50 -0.48
C LEU A 42 10.36 17.35 0.85
N ARG A 43 9.52 16.32 0.92
CA ARG A 43 8.89 15.90 2.17
C ARG A 43 9.92 15.18 3.02
N ASP A 44 9.73 15.19 4.34
CA ASP A 44 10.73 14.65 5.27
C ASP A 44 11.09 13.19 4.98
N TYR A 45 10.09 12.33 4.74
CA TYR A 45 10.34 10.93 4.36
C TYR A 45 11.05 10.77 3.01
N GLN A 46 10.90 11.71 2.08
CA GLN A 46 11.59 11.68 0.78
C GLN A 46 13.07 11.97 1.00
N GLU A 47 13.38 12.94 1.86
CA GLU A 47 14.76 13.28 2.23
C GLU A 47 15.40 12.15 3.06
N GLU A 48 14.67 11.55 4.01
CA GLU A 48 15.10 10.34 4.74
C GLU A 48 15.42 9.19 3.78
N CYS A 49 14.51 8.91 2.84
CA CYS A 49 14.71 7.89 1.82
C CYS A 49 15.98 8.12 1.00
N ILE A 50 16.17 9.34 0.51
CA ILE A 50 17.34 9.73 -0.27
C ILE A 50 18.62 9.58 0.56
N LYS A 51 18.61 10.00 1.82
CA LYS A 51 19.75 9.85 2.74
C LYS A 51 20.11 8.38 2.97
N SER A 52 19.12 7.52 3.19
CA SER A 52 19.35 6.07 3.35
C SER A 52 20.01 5.45 2.13
N VAL A 53 19.56 5.82 0.93
CA VAL A 53 20.20 5.39 -0.34
C VAL A 53 21.65 5.86 -0.39
N VAL A 54 21.90 7.16 -0.22
CA VAL A 54 23.26 7.72 -0.28
C VAL A 54 24.19 7.07 0.76
N LEU A 55 23.69 6.79 1.97
CA LEU A 55 24.45 6.11 3.01
C LEU A 55 24.81 4.66 2.62
N ALA A 56 23.87 3.92 2.03
CA ALA A 56 24.14 2.58 1.52
C ALA A 56 25.17 2.61 0.38
N LEU A 57 25.08 3.57 -0.54
CA LEU A 57 26.07 3.73 -1.61
C LEU A 57 27.46 4.06 -1.06
N LYS A 58 27.56 4.89 -0.01
CA LYS A 58 28.82 5.19 0.68
C LYS A 58 29.45 3.96 1.34
N ARG A 59 28.62 3.04 1.86
CA ARG A 59 29.04 1.74 2.41
C ARG A 59 29.45 0.71 1.34
N GLY A 60 29.32 1.05 0.05
CA GLY A 60 29.73 0.19 -1.07
C GLY A 60 28.63 -0.72 -1.60
N HIS A 61 27.36 -0.53 -1.19
CA HIS A 61 26.24 -1.18 -1.86
C HIS A 61 26.03 -0.53 -3.23
N LYS A 62 25.77 -1.35 -4.25
CA LYS A 62 25.57 -0.88 -5.64
C LYS A 62 24.18 -1.18 -6.18
N ARG A 63 23.49 -2.20 -5.64
CA ARG A 63 22.16 -2.62 -6.10
C ARG A 63 21.17 -2.53 -4.94
N VAL A 64 20.46 -1.41 -4.84
CA VAL A 64 19.62 -1.08 -3.68
C VAL A 64 18.15 -0.92 -4.06
N GLY A 65 17.27 -1.31 -3.14
CA GLY A 65 15.82 -1.26 -3.28
C GLY A 65 15.17 -0.23 -2.37
N ILE A 66 14.15 0.45 -2.87
CA ILE A 66 13.31 1.40 -2.14
C ILE A 66 11.87 0.93 -2.21
N SER A 67 11.29 0.56 -1.06
CA SER A 67 9.93 0.06 -0.94
C SER A 67 8.99 1.13 -0.41
N LEU A 68 8.22 1.78 -1.28
CA LEU A 68 7.38 2.93 -0.95
C LEU A 68 5.97 2.79 -1.49
N ALA A 69 4.97 3.01 -0.63
CA ALA A 69 3.55 2.96 -1.00
C ALA A 69 3.21 3.71 -2.31
N THR A 70 2.25 3.21 -3.07
CA THR A 70 1.70 3.93 -4.23
C THR A 70 1.14 5.28 -3.79
N GLY A 71 1.39 6.34 -4.56
CA GLY A 71 0.99 7.71 -4.19
C GLY A 71 2.01 8.47 -3.34
N SER A 72 3.10 7.84 -2.90
CA SER A 72 4.21 8.46 -2.13
C SER A 72 5.10 9.43 -2.93
N GLY A 73 4.80 9.69 -4.20
CA GLY A 73 5.65 10.56 -5.03
C GLY A 73 7.03 9.95 -5.35
N LYS A 74 7.09 8.63 -5.61
CA LYS A 74 8.31 7.89 -6.02
C LYS A 74 9.08 8.60 -7.14
N THR A 75 8.35 9.21 -8.08
CA THR A 75 8.90 10.03 -9.17
C THR A 75 9.78 11.16 -8.69
N VAL A 76 9.36 11.90 -7.66
CA VAL A 76 10.17 12.99 -7.10
C VAL A 76 11.46 12.44 -6.49
N ILE A 77 11.38 11.34 -5.74
CA ILE A 77 12.54 10.70 -5.11
C ILE A 77 13.55 10.26 -6.17
N PHE A 78 13.11 9.52 -7.20
CA PHE A 78 14.05 9.06 -8.21
C PHE A 78 14.71 10.22 -8.96
N THR A 79 13.96 11.30 -9.22
CA THR A 79 14.49 12.42 -9.99
C THR A 79 15.60 13.09 -9.20
N GLN A 80 15.43 13.20 -7.88
CA GLN A 80 16.39 13.77 -6.94
C GLN A 80 17.62 12.89 -6.67
N LEU A 81 17.52 11.58 -6.90
CA LEU A 81 18.65 10.65 -6.78
C LEU A 81 19.65 10.82 -7.92
N ILE A 82 19.23 11.27 -9.11
CA ILE A 82 20.10 11.42 -10.29
C ILE A 82 21.32 12.32 -9.99
N ASP A 83 21.14 13.41 -9.24
CA ASP A 83 22.23 14.32 -8.89
C ASP A 83 23.00 13.88 -7.64
N ARG A 84 22.40 13.09 -6.75
CA ARG A 84 23.02 12.64 -5.49
C ARG A 84 23.81 11.34 -5.65
N VAL A 85 23.57 10.61 -6.72
CA VAL A 85 24.37 9.45 -7.12
C VAL A 85 25.53 9.96 -7.98
N HIS A 86 26.73 9.83 -7.44
CA HIS A 86 27.99 10.07 -8.14
C HIS A 86 28.70 8.74 -8.31
N ASP A 87 29.17 8.46 -9.53
CA ASP A 87 30.05 7.31 -9.72
C ASP A 87 31.48 7.64 -9.34
N ARG A 88 32.26 6.59 -9.08
CA ARG A 88 33.71 6.68 -8.86
C ARG A 88 34.49 6.55 -10.16
N VAL A 89 33.83 6.10 -11.24
CA VAL A 89 34.43 5.98 -12.58
C VAL A 89 34.43 7.34 -13.27
N LYS A 90 35.60 7.76 -13.73
CA LYS A 90 35.79 9.02 -14.46
C LYS A 90 34.95 8.98 -15.75
N ASP A 91 34.22 10.07 -16.02
CA ASP A 91 33.37 10.27 -17.21
C ASP A 91 32.04 9.48 -17.27
N ALA A 92 31.69 8.71 -16.23
CA ALA A 92 30.38 8.08 -16.10
C ALA A 92 29.34 9.08 -15.57
N ASN A 93 28.58 9.73 -16.46
CA ASN A 93 27.62 10.79 -16.10
C ASN A 93 26.18 10.49 -16.52
N GLN A 94 25.96 9.50 -17.39
CA GLN A 94 24.65 9.20 -17.95
C GLN A 94 23.77 8.41 -16.97
N THR A 95 22.46 8.59 -17.09
CA THR A 95 21.45 7.87 -16.31
C THR A 95 20.44 7.20 -17.22
N LEU A 96 20.11 5.95 -16.92
CA LEU A 96 19.04 5.21 -17.56
C LEU A 96 17.89 5.01 -16.57
N ILE A 97 16.67 5.39 -16.95
CA ILE A 97 15.45 5.11 -16.19
C ILE A 97 14.61 4.12 -16.96
N LEU A 98 14.34 2.96 -16.35
CA LEU A 98 13.54 1.87 -16.91
C LEU A 98 12.15 1.88 -16.30
N ALA A 99 11.14 1.80 -17.16
CA ALA A 99 9.76 1.54 -16.76
C ALA A 99 9.10 0.57 -17.75
N HIS A 100 8.08 -0.17 -17.31
CA HIS A 100 7.36 -1.14 -18.15
C HIS A 100 6.18 -0.53 -18.90
N ARG A 101 5.63 0.60 -18.45
CA ARG A 101 4.47 1.26 -19.09
C ARG A 101 4.79 2.62 -19.69
N ARG A 102 4.09 2.93 -20.78
CA ARG A 102 4.20 4.19 -21.52
C ARG A 102 3.94 5.40 -20.64
N GLU A 103 2.88 5.35 -19.83
CA GLU A 103 2.48 6.45 -18.95
C GLU A 103 3.57 6.76 -17.91
N LEU A 104 4.23 5.74 -17.36
CA LEU A 104 5.34 5.91 -16.43
C LEU A 104 6.57 6.52 -17.12
N VAL A 105 6.89 6.09 -18.35
CA VAL A 105 7.95 6.68 -19.17
C VAL A 105 7.67 8.16 -19.43
N GLU A 106 6.46 8.51 -19.89
CA GLU A 106 6.07 9.90 -20.17
C GLU A 106 6.09 10.77 -18.90
N GLN A 107 5.61 10.24 -17.77
CA GLN A 107 5.63 10.94 -16.48
C GLN A 107 7.06 11.19 -15.99
N ALA A 108 7.93 10.18 -16.05
CA ALA A 108 9.34 10.30 -15.67
C ALA A 108 10.07 11.30 -16.55
N ALA A 109 9.85 11.26 -17.87
CA ALA A 109 10.44 12.20 -18.82
C ALA A 109 10.02 13.64 -18.53
N LYS A 110 8.72 13.90 -18.31
CA LYS A 110 8.22 15.23 -17.94
C LYS A 110 8.84 15.74 -16.64
N HIS A 111 8.94 14.89 -15.62
CA HIS A 111 9.59 15.25 -14.36
C HIS A 111 11.07 15.58 -14.54
N CYS A 112 11.81 14.79 -15.33
CA CYS A 112 13.22 15.05 -15.61
C CYS A 112 13.39 16.35 -16.40
N GLN A 113 12.54 16.63 -17.39
CA GLN A 113 12.60 17.86 -18.20
C GLN A 113 12.41 19.11 -17.35
N LEU A 114 11.50 19.05 -16.37
CA LEU A 114 11.27 20.15 -15.45
C LEU A 114 12.41 20.31 -14.42
N ALA A 115 12.95 19.20 -13.93
CA ALA A 115 14.02 19.21 -12.93
C ALA A 115 15.40 19.55 -13.51
N TYR A 116 15.63 19.24 -14.79
CA TYR A 116 16.92 19.35 -15.47
C TYR A 116 16.81 20.05 -16.82
N PRO A 117 16.48 21.37 -16.84
CA PRO A 117 16.30 22.12 -18.08
C PRO A 117 17.57 22.18 -18.95
N ASP A 118 18.74 22.07 -18.33
CA ASP A 118 20.05 22.16 -19.01
C ASP A 118 20.61 20.80 -19.45
N LYS A 119 19.95 19.68 -19.11
CA LYS A 119 20.40 18.33 -19.49
C LYS A 119 19.67 17.83 -20.74
N ARG A 120 20.38 17.08 -21.58
CA ARG A 120 19.76 16.38 -22.71
C ARG A 120 18.99 15.17 -22.21
N ILE A 121 17.68 15.16 -22.47
CA ILE A 121 16.77 14.10 -22.03
C ILE A 121 16.11 13.47 -23.25
N GLU A 122 16.20 12.14 -23.36
CA GLU A 122 15.64 11.40 -24.49
C GLU A 122 14.76 10.23 -24.04
N ILE A 123 13.84 9.83 -24.92
CA ILE A 123 12.88 8.76 -24.67
C ILE A 123 13.12 7.62 -25.68
N GLU A 124 13.27 6.40 -25.16
CA GLU A 124 13.35 5.17 -25.96
C GLU A 124 12.06 4.35 -25.78
N MET A 125 11.08 4.54 -26.67
CA MET A 125 9.76 3.92 -26.54
C MET A 125 8.99 3.87 -27.87
N GLY A 126 8.62 2.66 -28.31
CA GLY A 126 7.83 2.48 -29.54
C GLY A 126 8.55 3.07 -30.76
N SER A 127 7.93 4.04 -31.43
CA SER A 127 8.53 4.78 -32.55
C SER A 127 9.52 5.87 -32.12
N LEU A 128 9.64 6.17 -30.82
CA LEU A 128 10.64 7.10 -30.30
C LEU A 128 11.96 6.35 -30.06
N HIS A 129 13.05 6.91 -30.59
CA HIS A 129 14.40 6.36 -30.49
C HIS A 129 15.32 7.40 -29.84
N ALA A 130 15.98 7.02 -28.75
CA ALA A 130 17.06 7.82 -28.17
C ALA A 130 18.36 7.59 -28.94
N SER A 131 19.33 8.49 -28.84
CA SER A 131 20.60 8.37 -29.54
C SER A 131 21.62 7.52 -28.78
N GLY A 132 21.38 7.20 -27.51
CA GLY A 132 22.36 6.57 -26.61
C GLY A 132 23.33 7.56 -25.94
N MET A 133 23.26 8.85 -26.29
CA MET A 133 24.23 9.87 -25.85
C MET A 133 23.63 10.93 -24.91
N ALA A 134 22.36 10.80 -24.52
CA ALA A 134 21.69 11.73 -23.63
C ALA A 134 22.22 11.64 -22.19
N ASP A 135 22.16 12.74 -21.43
CA ASP A 135 22.49 12.74 -20.00
C ASP A 135 21.52 11.85 -19.21
N ILE A 136 20.24 11.88 -19.61
CA ILE A 136 19.18 11.06 -19.02
C ILE A 136 18.39 10.42 -20.15
N THR A 137 18.35 9.09 -20.17
CA THR A 137 17.48 8.33 -21.07
C THR A 137 16.36 7.69 -20.26
N ILE A 138 15.11 7.89 -20.67
CA ILE A 138 13.95 7.19 -20.11
C ILE A 138 13.48 6.16 -21.14
N ALA A 139 13.46 4.89 -20.76
CA ALA A 139 13.22 3.81 -21.69
C ALA A 139 12.12 2.85 -21.22
N SER A 140 11.28 2.46 -22.18
CA SER A 140 10.41 1.29 -21.99
C SER A 140 11.25 0.02 -22.12
N VAL A 141 11.11 -0.89 -21.16
CA VAL A 141 11.85 -2.18 -21.13
C VAL A 141 11.57 -3.02 -22.38
N GLN A 142 10.34 -2.99 -22.87
CA GLN A 142 9.96 -3.69 -24.10
C GLN A 142 10.66 -3.08 -25.33
N SER A 143 10.79 -1.76 -25.38
CA SER A 143 11.38 -1.06 -26.52
C SER A 143 12.90 -1.18 -26.54
N ILE A 144 13.56 -0.94 -25.40
CA ILE A 144 15.03 -0.96 -25.31
C ILE A 144 15.60 -2.34 -25.60
N THR A 145 14.88 -3.41 -25.27
CA THR A 145 15.30 -4.80 -25.56
C THR A 145 14.95 -5.28 -26.96
N SER A 146 14.34 -4.45 -27.81
CA SER A 146 13.94 -4.83 -29.16
C SER A 146 14.99 -4.44 -30.20
N LYS A 147 15.18 -5.31 -31.22
CA LYS A 147 15.91 -5.00 -32.47
C LYS A 147 17.29 -4.33 -32.27
N GLY A 148 18.11 -4.83 -31.33
CA GLY A 148 19.47 -4.31 -31.08
C GLY A 148 19.52 -2.88 -30.52
N ARG A 149 18.38 -2.29 -30.11
CA ARG A 149 18.35 -0.92 -29.56
C ARG A 149 19.19 -0.75 -28.30
N LEU A 150 19.44 -1.83 -27.56
CA LEU A 150 20.27 -1.85 -26.37
C LEU A 150 21.76 -1.64 -26.68
N ASP A 151 22.21 -2.06 -27.88
CA ASP A 151 23.63 -2.17 -28.21
C ASP A 151 24.32 -0.80 -28.34
N LYS A 152 23.56 0.27 -28.60
CA LYS A 152 24.08 1.64 -28.69
C LYS A 152 24.41 2.29 -27.34
N TYR A 153 24.01 1.67 -26.22
CA TYR A 153 24.26 2.21 -24.89
C TYR A 153 25.56 1.64 -24.33
N ASP A 154 26.62 2.44 -24.25
CA ASP A 154 27.89 2.02 -23.64
C ASP A 154 27.76 1.98 -22.11
N PRO A 155 27.84 0.80 -21.45
CA PRO A 155 27.70 0.68 -20.00
C PRO A 155 28.66 1.54 -19.19
N SER A 156 29.86 1.80 -19.71
CA SER A 156 30.90 2.56 -19.00
C SER A 156 30.56 4.05 -18.83
N LYS A 157 29.60 4.56 -19.61
CA LYS A 157 29.14 5.96 -19.54
C LYS A 157 28.04 6.19 -18.50
N PHE A 158 27.44 5.12 -17.98
CA PHE A 158 26.32 5.21 -17.06
C PHE A 158 26.79 5.16 -15.62
N LYS A 159 26.33 6.12 -14.81
CA LYS A 159 26.51 6.09 -13.35
C LYS A 159 25.33 5.45 -12.60
N LEU A 160 24.16 5.47 -13.23
CA LEU A 160 22.90 5.09 -12.60
C LEU A 160 21.98 4.40 -13.59
N VAL A 161 21.48 3.23 -13.20
CA VAL A 161 20.32 2.56 -13.78
C VAL A 161 19.23 2.55 -12.72
N LEU A 162 18.12 3.22 -13.00
CA LEU A 162 16.97 3.31 -12.11
C LEU A 162 15.82 2.50 -12.68
N VAL A 163 15.18 1.68 -11.87
CA VAL A 163 14.05 0.83 -12.27
C VAL A 163 12.81 1.23 -11.48
N ASP A 164 11.80 1.76 -12.15
CA ASP A 164 10.47 1.96 -11.55
C ASP A 164 9.67 0.65 -11.63
N GLU A 165 8.79 0.45 -10.65
CA GLU A 165 8.06 -0.80 -10.43
C GLU A 165 8.99 -2.04 -10.46
N ALA A 166 10.09 -1.94 -9.71
CA ALA A 166 11.16 -2.94 -9.64
C ALA A 166 10.72 -4.32 -9.14
N HIS A 167 9.48 -4.52 -8.71
CA HIS A 167 8.93 -5.87 -8.50
C HIS A 167 8.94 -6.73 -9.78
N HIS A 168 9.06 -6.12 -10.97
CA HIS A 168 9.23 -6.81 -12.25
C HIS A 168 10.70 -7.06 -12.66
N ILE A 169 11.68 -6.62 -11.88
CA ILE A 169 13.10 -6.57 -12.27
C ILE A 169 13.73 -7.92 -12.67
N VAL A 170 13.12 -9.02 -12.24
CA VAL A 170 13.55 -10.38 -12.57
C VAL A 170 12.92 -10.93 -13.87
N ALA A 171 12.08 -10.16 -14.56
CA ALA A 171 11.51 -10.57 -15.84
C ALA A 171 12.60 -10.56 -16.95
N PRO A 172 12.50 -11.43 -17.98
CA PRO A 172 13.55 -11.60 -18.98
C PRO A 172 14.02 -10.30 -19.66
N GLY A 173 13.12 -9.36 -19.94
CA GLY A 173 13.48 -8.05 -20.52
C GLY A 173 14.34 -7.19 -19.60
N TYR A 174 14.00 -7.14 -18.31
CA TYR A 174 14.81 -6.43 -17.31
C TYR A 174 16.17 -7.11 -17.15
N LEU A 175 16.21 -8.44 -16.97
CA LEU A 175 17.46 -9.18 -16.80
C LEU A 175 18.42 -9.00 -17.99
N ARG A 176 17.92 -9.02 -19.23
CA ARG A 176 18.74 -8.72 -20.42
C ARG A 176 19.35 -7.32 -20.37
N THR A 177 18.55 -6.33 -19.99
CA THR A 177 19.03 -4.94 -19.86
C THR A 177 20.06 -4.83 -18.74
N LEU A 178 19.79 -5.42 -17.57
CA LEU A 178 20.71 -5.39 -16.44
C LEU A 178 22.04 -6.10 -16.75
N LYS A 179 21.99 -7.25 -17.43
CA LYS A 179 23.18 -7.97 -17.89
C LYS A 179 24.05 -7.12 -18.81
N HIS A 180 23.45 -6.37 -19.73
CA HIS A 180 24.17 -5.43 -20.60
C HIS A 180 24.96 -4.38 -19.80
N PHE A 181 24.37 -3.88 -18.72
CA PHE A 181 25.04 -2.94 -17.81
C PHE A 181 25.92 -3.60 -16.73
N GLY A 182 26.13 -4.93 -16.78
CA GLY A 182 26.92 -5.67 -15.79
C GLY A 182 26.32 -5.65 -14.38
N LEU A 183 24.99 -5.60 -14.28
CA LEU A 183 24.21 -5.54 -13.03
C LEU A 183 23.60 -6.88 -12.61
N ASP A 184 23.80 -7.93 -13.42
CA ASP A 184 23.46 -9.32 -13.10
C ASP A 184 24.25 -9.84 -11.89
N GLU A 185 25.45 -9.30 -11.65
CA GLU A 185 26.30 -9.65 -10.51
C GLU A 185 26.85 -8.39 -9.81
N LYS A 186 27.39 -8.56 -8.60
CA LYS A 186 28.04 -7.47 -7.87
C LYS A 186 29.41 -7.18 -8.48
N ARG A 187 29.52 -6.09 -9.23
CA ARG A 187 30.78 -5.62 -9.85
C ARG A 187 31.15 -4.24 -9.33
N TYR A 188 32.44 -4.00 -9.12
CA TYR A 188 32.90 -2.70 -8.60
C TYR A 188 32.76 -1.58 -9.64
N ASN A 189 33.01 -1.91 -10.91
CA ASN A 189 32.99 -0.97 -12.04
C ASN A 189 31.63 -0.87 -12.75
N SER A 190 30.56 -1.47 -12.20
CA SER A 190 29.21 -1.32 -12.77
C SER A 190 28.53 -0.04 -12.28
N PRO A 191 27.57 0.49 -13.06
CA PRO A 191 26.68 1.56 -12.61
C PRO A 191 25.99 1.20 -11.29
N THR A 192 25.50 2.21 -10.60
CA THR A 192 24.59 1.99 -9.47
C THR A 192 23.21 1.56 -9.98
N LEU A 193 22.63 0.51 -9.40
CA LEU A 193 21.25 0.08 -9.63
C LEU A 193 20.36 0.50 -8.47
N ILE A 194 19.29 1.25 -8.76
CA ILE A 194 18.27 1.61 -7.78
C ILE A 194 16.92 1.10 -8.27
N GLY A 195 16.34 0.14 -7.56
CA GLY A 195 14.98 -0.34 -7.80
C GLY A 195 13.98 0.37 -6.88
N VAL A 196 12.91 0.91 -7.44
CA VAL A 196 11.83 1.55 -6.68
C VAL A 196 10.53 0.80 -6.94
N SER A 197 9.80 0.43 -5.89
CA SER A 197 8.54 -0.32 -6.02
C SER A 197 7.64 -0.09 -4.81
N ALA A 198 6.33 -0.31 -4.97
CA ALA A 198 5.40 -0.35 -3.83
C ALA A 198 5.53 -1.63 -3.00
N THR A 199 5.95 -2.72 -3.62
CA THR A 199 6.15 -4.01 -2.96
C THR A 199 7.42 -4.69 -3.48
N PHE A 200 8.11 -5.42 -2.60
CA PHE A 200 9.25 -6.29 -2.96
C PHE A 200 8.93 -7.77 -2.69
N SER A 201 7.64 -8.13 -2.73
CA SER A 201 7.15 -9.50 -2.51
C SER A 201 6.45 -10.00 -3.77
N ARG A 202 6.92 -11.10 -4.38
CA ARG A 202 6.19 -11.83 -5.44
C ARG A 202 5.28 -12.89 -4.84
N PHE A 203 4.24 -13.28 -5.59
CA PHE A 203 3.29 -14.35 -5.25
C PHE A 203 3.96 -15.74 -5.10
N ASP A 204 5.13 -15.93 -5.71
CA ASP A 204 5.88 -17.20 -5.73
C ASP A 204 6.93 -17.32 -4.61
N GLY A 205 7.04 -16.34 -3.70
CA GLY A 205 8.01 -16.37 -2.61
C GLY A 205 9.48 -16.26 -3.05
N VAL A 206 9.74 -15.98 -4.34
CA VAL A 206 11.11 -15.83 -4.86
C VAL A 206 11.66 -14.48 -4.41
N LYS A 207 12.79 -14.52 -3.71
CA LYS A 207 13.53 -13.33 -3.27
C LYS A 207 13.87 -12.46 -4.49
N LEU A 208 13.59 -11.14 -4.40
CA LEU A 208 14.14 -10.14 -5.33
C LEU A 208 15.68 -10.07 -5.32
N GLY A 209 16.32 -10.88 -4.47
CA GLY A 209 17.77 -11.03 -4.33
C GLY A 209 18.54 -11.46 -5.57
N ALA A 210 17.87 -11.75 -6.70
CA ALA A 210 18.56 -11.96 -7.97
C ALA A 210 19.13 -10.66 -8.58
N ALA A 211 18.54 -9.48 -8.28
CA ALA A 211 18.96 -8.20 -8.86
C ALA A 211 19.16 -7.07 -7.83
N ILE A 212 18.52 -7.14 -6.66
CA ILE A 212 18.63 -6.12 -5.61
C ILE A 212 19.23 -6.77 -4.35
N ASP A 213 20.34 -6.21 -3.85
CA ASP A 213 21.07 -6.74 -2.70
C ASP A 213 20.37 -6.43 -1.38
N GLU A 214 19.82 -5.23 -1.25
CA GLU A 214 19.29 -4.73 0.01
C GLU A 214 18.14 -3.73 -0.22
N ILE A 215 17.08 -3.83 0.61
CA ILE A 215 16.05 -2.79 0.69
C ILE A 215 16.49 -1.78 1.74
N VAL A 216 16.94 -0.60 1.30
CA VAL A 216 17.58 0.41 2.16
C VAL A 216 16.59 1.40 2.77
N TYR A 217 15.35 1.40 2.27
CA TYR A 217 14.27 2.22 2.81
C TYR A 217 12.92 1.57 2.58
N HIS A 218 12.07 1.60 3.59
CA HIS A 218 10.70 1.11 3.52
C HIS A 218 9.73 2.03 4.26
N LYS A 219 8.65 2.45 3.58
CA LYS A 219 7.43 2.96 4.20
C LYS A 219 6.23 2.41 3.45
N ASP A 220 5.39 1.66 4.15
CA ASP A 220 4.17 1.13 3.57
C ASP A 220 3.03 2.15 3.61
N TYR A 221 1.84 1.77 3.15
CA TYR A 221 0.72 2.70 3.12
C TYR A 221 0.18 3.02 4.52
N VAL A 222 0.40 2.16 5.53
CA VAL A 222 -0.01 2.39 6.92
C VAL A 222 0.84 3.50 7.50
N ASP A 223 2.16 3.38 7.36
CA ASP A 223 3.11 4.40 7.81
C ASP A 223 2.74 5.76 7.18
N MET A 224 2.46 5.75 5.87
CA MET A 224 2.19 6.95 5.10
C MET A 224 0.82 7.59 5.41
N ILE A 225 -0.21 6.80 5.76
CA ILE A 225 -1.48 7.34 6.28
C ILE A 225 -1.27 7.90 7.68
N SER A 226 -0.59 7.17 8.56
CA SER A 226 -0.34 7.57 9.95
C SER A 226 0.41 8.90 10.02
N ASP A 227 1.43 9.05 9.16
CA ASP A 227 2.22 10.28 9.03
C ASP A 227 1.50 11.38 8.22
N LYS A 228 0.24 11.15 7.81
CA LYS A 228 -0.59 12.09 7.01
C LYS A 228 0.01 12.49 5.67
N TRP A 229 0.87 11.66 5.09
CA TRP A 229 1.39 11.82 3.73
C TRP A 229 0.47 11.23 2.65
N LEU A 230 -0.46 10.37 3.06
CA LEU A 230 -1.58 9.85 2.28
C LEU A 230 -2.90 10.18 2.99
N SER A 231 -3.97 10.27 2.21
CA SER A 231 -5.33 10.42 2.70
C SER A 231 -5.75 9.20 3.51
N ASP A 232 -6.53 9.43 4.57
CA ASP A 232 -7.21 8.35 5.31
C ASP A 232 -8.11 7.55 4.36
N VAL A 233 -8.41 6.30 4.74
CA VAL A 233 -9.18 5.37 3.91
C VAL A 233 -10.29 4.71 4.73
N VAL A 234 -11.48 4.63 4.14
CA VAL A 234 -12.68 3.95 4.65
C VAL A 234 -12.96 2.75 3.75
N PHE A 235 -13.38 1.62 4.33
CA PHE A 235 -13.61 0.40 3.56
C PHE A 235 -15.03 -0.10 3.72
N THR A 236 -15.58 -0.60 2.62
CA THR A 236 -16.78 -1.42 2.59
C THR A 236 -16.49 -2.65 1.75
N THR A 237 -16.66 -3.84 2.30
CA THR A 237 -16.73 -5.08 1.50
C THR A 237 -18.18 -5.40 1.19
N VAL A 238 -18.45 -5.74 -0.07
CA VAL A 238 -19.77 -6.14 -0.56
C VAL A 238 -19.67 -7.58 -1.03
N GLU A 239 -20.38 -8.48 -0.35
CA GLU A 239 -20.43 -9.88 -0.79
C GLU A 239 -21.34 -10.02 -2.01
N SER A 240 -20.78 -10.55 -3.09
CA SER A 240 -21.49 -10.90 -4.32
C SER A 240 -21.65 -12.41 -4.40
N SER A 241 -22.76 -12.85 -4.98
CA SER A 241 -23.04 -14.28 -5.25
C SER A 241 -22.20 -14.87 -6.39
N ALA A 242 -21.14 -14.18 -6.83
CA ALA A 242 -20.24 -14.62 -7.88
C ALA A 242 -19.42 -15.83 -7.40
N ASN A 243 -19.43 -16.92 -8.17
CA ASN A 243 -18.64 -18.13 -7.90
C ASN A 243 -17.40 -18.16 -8.81
N LEU A 244 -16.20 -18.06 -8.24
CA LEU A 244 -14.93 -17.96 -8.98
C LEU A 244 -14.18 -19.30 -9.10
N SER A 245 -14.73 -20.40 -8.59
CA SER A 245 -14.00 -21.66 -8.32
C SER A 245 -13.54 -22.36 -9.58
N LYS A 246 -14.24 -22.06 -10.66
CA LYS A 246 -14.00 -22.59 -12.00
C LYS A 246 -13.20 -21.62 -12.89
N VAL A 247 -12.87 -20.42 -12.40
CA VAL A 247 -12.11 -19.43 -13.17
C VAL A 247 -10.63 -19.83 -13.14
N LYS A 248 -10.07 -20.07 -14.33
CA LYS A 248 -8.68 -20.48 -14.48
C LYS A 248 -7.71 -19.38 -14.05
N SER A 249 -6.51 -19.81 -13.69
CA SER A 249 -5.37 -18.90 -13.50
C SER A 249 -4.86 -18.39 -14.85
N GLY A 250 -4.69 -17.08 -14.96
CA GLY A 250 -4.04 -16.38 -16.05
C GLY A 250 -2.57 -16.07 -15.76
N ALA A 251 -2.03 -15.08 -16.47
CA ALA A 251 -0.63 -14.68 -16.36
C ALA A 251 -0.28 -14.23 -14.93
N PHE A 252 0.93 -14.57 -14.49
CA PHE A 252 1.49 -14.18 -13.18
C PHE A 252 0.66 -14.63 -11.95
N GLY A 253 -0.20 -15.63 -12.10
CA GLY A 253 -0.99 -16.21 -11.00
C GLY A 253 -2.29 -15.47 -10.66
N ASP A 254 -2.67 -14.43 -11.42
CA ASP A 254 -4.00 -13.80 -11.32
C ASP A 254 -5.06 -14.61 -12.08
N PHE A 255 -6.34 -14.21 -12.07
CA PHE A 255 -7.39 -14.87 -12.85
C PHE A 255 -7.24 -14.64 -14.37
N GLN A 256 -7.70 -15.59 -15.18
CA GLN A 256 -7.86 -15.39 -16.62
C GLN A 256 -8.99 -14.39 -16.88
N THR A 257 -8.65 -13.22 -17.45
CA THR A 257 -9.54 -12.06 -17.62
C THR A 257 -10.89 -12.39 -18.27
N GLY A 258 -10.90 -13.14 -19.38
CA GLY A 258 -12.12 -13.43 -20.12
C GLY A 258 -13.08 -14.37 -19.38
N GLU A 259 -12.56 -15.34 -18.62
CA GLU A 259 -13.39 -16.22 -17.78
C GLU A 259 -13.90 -15.46 -16.55
N LEU A 260 -13.06 -14.62 -15.93
CA LEU A 260 -13.46 -13.78 -14.81
C LEU A 260 -14.59 -12.82 -15.20
N SER A 261 -14.48 -12.17 -16.36
CA SER A 261 -15.50 -11.21 -16.84
C SER A 261 -16.87 -11.86 -16.97
N LYS A 262 -16.96 -13.09 -17.50
CA LYS A 262 -18.23 -13.83 -17.62
C LYS A 262 -18.93 -14.05 -16.28
N VAL A 263 -18.16 -14.20 -15.20
CA VAL A 263 -18.73 -14.44 -13.87
C VAL A 263 -19.17 -13.13 -13.22
N VAL A 264 -18.38 -12.07 -13.32
CA VAL A 264 -18.66 -10.82 -12.59
C VAL A 264 -19.49 -9.81 -13.38
N ASN A 265 -19.42 -9.83 -14.72
CA ASN A 265 -20.17 -8.93 -15.60
C ASN A 265 -21.57 -9.49 -15.91
N THR A 266 -22.37 -9.67 -14.88
CA THR A 266 -23.79 -10.03 -15.02
C THR A 266 -24.65 -8.83 -14.65
N ASP A 267 -25.89 -8.78 -15.16
CA ASP A 267 -26.79 -7.66 -14.86
C ASP A 267 -27.03 -7.51 -13.36
N ILE A 268 -27.22 -8.64 -12.66
CA ILE A 268 -27.42 -8.71 -11.22
C ILE A 268 -26.20 -8.17 -10.44
N ILE A 269 -24.99 -8.65 -10.75
CA ILE A 269 -23.78 -8.21 -10.03
C ILE A 269 -23.47 -6.75 -10.32
N ASN A 270 -23.64 -6.30 -11.56
CA ASN A 270 -23.47 -4.90 -11.93
C ASN A 270 -24.47 -4.00 -11.19
N ASP A 271 -25.74 -4.42 -11.09
CA ASP A 271 -26.77 -3.70 -10.35
C ASP A 271 -26.45 -3.62 -8.84
N ILE A 272 -26.04 -4.74 -8.24
CA ILE A 272 -25.56 -4.78 -6.85
C ILE A 272 -24.37 -3.83 -6.65
N THR A 273 -23.42 -3.80 -7.59
CA THR A 273 -22.25 -2.92 -7.54
C THR A 273 -22.66 -1.45 -7.50
N VAL A 274 -23.55 -1.02 -8.41
CA VAL A 274 -24.01 0.37 -8.49
C VAL A 274 -24.83 0.74 -7.26
N ARG A 275 -25.79 -0.10 -6.83
CA ARG A 275 -26.59 0.15 -5.62
C ARG A 275 -25.74 0.23 -4.36
N SER A 276 -24.73 -0.63 -4.24
CA SER A 276 -23.80 -0.62 -3.12
C SER A 276 -22.98 0.67 -3.08
N TRP A 277 -22.53 1.14 -4.24
CA TRP A 277 -21.89 2.44 -4.37
C TRP A 277 -22.83 3.59 -3.98
N MET A 278 -24.08 3.60 -4.47
CA MET A 278 -25.07 4.62 -4.10
C MET A 278 -25.33 4.66 -2.59
N ALA A 279 -25.42 3.49 -1.95
CA ALA A 279 -25.71 3.37 -0.52
C ALA A 279 -24.52 3.80 0.36
N LYS A 280 -23.28 3.57 -0.07
CA LYS A 280 -22.08 3.73 0.77
C LYS A 280 -21.22 4.94 0.40
N ALA A 281 -21.35 5.46 -0.80
CA ALA A 281 -20.62 6.61 -1.30
C ALA A 281 -21.52 7.78 -1.76
N PRO A 282 -22.66 8.10 -1.09
CA PRO A 282 -23.60 9.13 -1.57
C PRO A 282 -22.99 10.54 -1.58
N ASP A 283 -21.96 10.80 -0.78
CA ASP A 283 -21.27 12.07 -0.65
C ASP A 283 -20.02 12.20 -1.55
N ARG A 284 -19.70 11.16 -2.33
CA ARG A 284 -18.47 11.07 -3.13
C ARG A 284 -18.65 11.70 -4.51
N LYS A 285 -17.68 12.53 -4.90
CA LYS A 285 -17.75 13.35 -6.13
C LYS A 285 -16.89 12.82 -7.25
N SER A 286 -15.97 11.90 -6.98
CA SER A 286 -14.98 11.43 -7.94
C SER A 286 -14.66 9.96 -7.69
N THR A 287 -15.48 9.10 -8.28
CA THR A 287 -15.40 7.65 -8.17
C THR A 287 -14.63 7.06 -9.35
N LEU A 288 -13.58 6.28 -9.05
CA LEU A 288 -12.85 5.48 -10.03
C LEU A 288 -13.26 4.01 -9.91
N VAL A 289 -13.74 3.41 -11.00
CA VAL A 289 -14.21 2.02 -11.04
C VAL A 289 -13.24 1.16 -11.84
N PHE A 290 -12.72 0.10 -11.23
CA PHE A 290 -11.81 -0.86 -11.88
C PHE A 290 -12.57 -2.10 -12.35
N CYS A 291 -12.68 -2.27 -13.66
CA CYS A 291 -13.33 -3.39 -14.32
C CYS A 291 -12.32 -4.45 -14.80
N VAL A 292 -12.87 -5.61 -15.18
CA VAL A 292 -12.09 -6.77 -15.65
C VAL A 292 -11.61 -6.57 -17.09
N ASP A 293 -12.52 -6.27 -18.01
CA ASP A 293 -12.27 -6.07 -19.44
C ASP A 293 -13.23 -5.04 -20.06
N LEU A 294 -13.15 -4.86 -21.38
CA LEU A 294 -13.97 -3.90 -22.14
C LEU A 294 -15.48 -4.21 -22.04
N ALA A 295 -15.86 -5.49 -22.03
CA ALA A 295 -17.26 -5.87 -21.90
C ALA A 295 -17.82 -5.46 -20.52
N HIS A 296 -17.02 -5.63 -19.47
CA HIS A 296 -17.38 -5.22 -18.12
C HIS A 296 -17.40 -3.68 -17.96
N VAL A 297 -16.49 -2.95 -18.61
CA VAL A 297 -16.54 -1.48 -18.67
C VAL A 297 -17.88 -1.00 -19.26
N SER A 298 -18.27 -1.57 -20.40
CA SER A 298 -19.55 -1.23 -21.04
C SER A 298 -20.75 -1.60 -20.16
N GLY A 299 -20.71 -2.78 -19.51
CA GLY A 299 -21.74 -3.27 -18.61
C GLY A 299 -22.00 -2.34 -17.43
N LEU A 300 -20.95 -2.00 -16.67
CA LEU A 300 -21.05 -1.11 -15.51
C LEU A 300 -21.35 0.34 -15.91
N THR A 301 -20.74 0.86 -16.97
CA THR A 301 -21.04 2.23 -17.44
C THR A 301 -22.52 2.39 -17.76
N ARG A 302 -23.09 1.41 -18.47
CA ARG A 302 -24.53 1.38 -18.76
C ARG A 302 -25.34 1.31 -17.47
N LYS A 303 -24.99 0.43 -16.53
CA LYS A 303 -25.73 0.27 -15.27
C LYS A 303 -25.71 1.55 -14.42
N PHE A 304 -24.58 2.26 -14.33
CA PHE A 304 -24.53 3.57 -13.68
C PHE A 304 -25.47 4.59 -14.34
N ARG A 305 -25.53 4.62 -15.67
CA ARG A 305 -26.41 5.52 -16.43
C ARG A 305 -27.89 5.16 -16.27
N GLU A 306 -28.23 3.88 -16.20
CA GLU A 306 -29.59 3.41 -15.90
C GLU A 306 -30.07 3.89 -14.52
N HIS A 307 -29.15 3.98 -13.55
CA HIS A 307 -29.39 4.58 -12.23
C HIS A 307 -29.28 6.12 -12.21
N GLY A 308 -29.15 6.77 -13.37
CA GLY A 308 -29.17 8.23 -13.51
C GLY A 308 -27.84 8.95 -13.29
N PHE A 309 -26.72 8.25 -13.22
CA PHE A 309 -25.39 8.87 -13.02
C PHE A 309 -24.62 9.04 -14.33
N ASP A 310 -23.98 10.20 -14.52
CA ASP A 310 -23.02 10.38 -15.61
C ASP A 310 -21.75 9.55 -15.34
N ALA A 311 -21.70 8.36 -15.95
CA ALA A 311 -20.53 7.51 -16.00
C ALA A 311 -19.88 7.58 -17.38
N ARG A 312 -18.56 7.76 -17.40
CA ARG A 312 -17.73 7.74 -18.60
C ARG A 312 -16.59 6.77 -18.41
N TYR A 313 -15.91 6.37 -19.49
CA TYR A 313 -14.83 5.40 -19.40
C TYR A 313 -13.58 5.81 -20.16
N VAL A 314 -12.45 5.22 -19.77
CA VAL A 314 -11.20 5.23 -20.53
C VAL A 314 -10.65 3.82 -20.61
N THR A 315 -10.20 3.44 -21.79
CA THR A 315 -9.60 2.13 -22.08
C THR A 315 -8.24 2.31 -22.75
N GLY A 316 -7.55 1.20 -23.02
CA GLY A 316 -6.28 1.20 -23.77
C GLY A 316 -6.42 1.85 -25.16
N ASP A 317 -7.59 1.69 -25.79
CA ASP A 317 -7.88 2.14 -27.15
C ASP A 317 -8.35 3.59 -27.23
N THR A 318 -8.68 4.23 -26.10
CA THR A 318 -9.10 5.63 -26.08
C THR A 318 -7.98 6.55 -26.61
N PRO A 319 -8.22 7.31 -27.69
CA PRO A 319 -7.23 8.23 -28.27
C PRO A 319 -6.68 9.23 -27.24
N LYS A 320 -5.41 9.63 -27.39
CA LYS A 320 -4.72 10.48 -26.41
C LYS A 320 -5.42 11.82 -26.14
N VAL A 321 -5.96 12.45 -27.18
CA VAL A 321 -6.66 13.75 -27.07
C VAL A 321 -7.96 13.58 -26.29
N GLU A 322 -8.76 12.58 -26.64
CA GLU A 322 -10.02 12.26 -25.96
C GLU A 322 -9.77 11.85 -24.50
N ARG A 323 -8.80 10.95 -24.25
CA ARG A 323 -8.38 10.56 -22.90
C ARG A 323 -8.02 11.78 -22.06
N SER A 324 -7.27 12.73 -22.62
CA SER A 324 -6.88 13.95 -21.91
C SER A 324 -8.10 14.81 -21.57
N ALA A 325 -9.03 14.99 -22.52
CA ALA A 325 -10.26 15.74 -22.28
C ALA A 325 -11.13 15.11 -21.18
N ILE A 326 -11.37 13.79 -21.23
CA ILE A 326 -12.13 13.07 -20.21
C ILE A 326 -11.48 13.21 -18.84
N LEU A 327 -10.16 13.07 -18.76
CA LEU A 327 -9.43 13.21 -17.49
C LEU A 327 -9.49 14.62 -16.92
N GLU A 328 -9.41 15.66 -17.74
CA GLU A 328 -9.54 17.04 -17.29
C GLU A 328 -10.97 17.35 -16.80
N SER A 329 -12.00 16.88 -17.52
CA SER A 329 -13.39 16.95 -17.06
C SER A 329 -13.61 16.21 -15.74
N PHE A 330 -13.00 15.03 -15.56
CA PHE A 330 -13.10 14.26 -14.31
C PHE A 330 -12.40 14.96 -13.15
N LYS A 331 -11.22 15.58 -13.37
CA LYS A 331 -10.53 16.38 -12.35
C LYS A 331 -11.32 17.60 -11.93
N LYS A 332 -12.07 18.20 -12.86
CA LYS A 332 -13.01 19.30 -12.60
C LYS A 332 -14.33 18.87 -11.96
N ARG A 333 -14.54 17.56 -11.75
CA ARG A 333 -15.77 16.98 -11.20
C ARG A 333 -17.02 17.27 -12.06
N GLU A 334 -16.83 17.37 -13.38
CA GLU A 334 -17.96 17.55 -14.32
C GLU A 334 -18.83 16.30 -14.42
N PHE A 335 -18.31 15.13 -14.02
CA PHE A 335 -19.05 13.87 -13.89
C PHE A 335 -18.48 13.03 -12.73
N PRO A 336 -19.33 12.25 -12.03
CA PRO A 336 -18.95 11.59 -10.78
C PRO A 336 -18.22 10.24 -10.97
N VAL A 337 -18.40 9.55 -12.10
CA VAL A 337 -17.95 8.15 -12.24
C VAL A 337 -17.05 7.97 -13.48
N LEU A 338 -15.80 7.57 -13.24
CA LEU A 338 -14.85 7.18 -14.27
C LEU A 338 -14.60 5.67 -14.20
N VAL A 339 -14.99 4.95 -15.26
CA VAL A 339 -14.84 3.50 -15.38
C VAL A 339 -13.61 3.17 -16.22
N ASN A 340 -12.86 2.14 -15.85
CA ASN A 340 -11.67 1.76 -16.58
C ASN A 340 -11.41 0.24 -16.56
N CYS A 341 -10.66 -0.26 -17.54
CA CYS A 341 -10.04 -1.58 -17.46
C CYS A 341 -8.61 -1.53 -18.00
N GLY A 342 -7.65 -2.10 -17.25
CA GLY A 342 -6.25 -2.24 -17.68
C GLY A 342 -5.46 -0.93 -17.81
N VAL A 343 -6.10 0.22 -17.57
CA VAL A 343 -5.50 1.56 -17.51
C VAL A 343 -5.61 2.12 -16.09
N PHE A 344 -4.93 3.22 -15.79
CA PHE A 344 -4.96 3.88 -14.46
C PHE A 344 -4.48 3.04 -13.26
N THR A 345 -4.06 1.80 -13.45
CA THR A 345 -3.36 1.02 -12.43
C THR A 345 -2.01 1.65 -12.09
N GLU A 346 -1.40 2.36 -13.05
CA GLU A 346 -0.07 2.98 -12.97
C GLU A 346 -0.04 4.36 -13.65
N GLY A 347 0.95 5.20 -13.30
CA GLY A 347 1.32 6.41 -14.06
C GLY A 347 0.28 7.53 -14.20
N THR A 348 -0.85 7.46 -13.52
CA THR A 348 -1.93 8.46 -13.64
C THR A 348 -2.12 9.24 -12.34
N ASP A 349 -2.14 10.57 -12.46
CA ASP A 349 -2.25 11.51 -11.35
C ASP A 349 -3.60 12.25 -11.35
N ILE A 350 -4.51 11.77 -10.50
CA ILE A 350 -5.88 12.29 -10.32
C ILE A 350 -6.13 12.36 -8.80
N PRO A 351 -5.60 13.38 -8.10
CA PRO A 351 -5.65 13.46 -6.65
C PRO A 351 -7.08 13.63 -6.10
N ASN A 352 -8.01 14.17 -6.90
CA ASN A 352 -9.40 14.41 -6.49
C ASN A 352 -10.25 13.14 -6.31
N ILE A 353 -9.77 11.95 -6.69
CA ILE A 353 -10.46 10.68 -6.46
C ILE A 353 -10.74 10.50 -4.96
N ASP A 354 -12.01 10.42 -4.60
CA ASP A 354 -12.50 10.24 -3.22
C ASP A 354 -13.24 8.91 -3.00
N CYS A 355 -13.48 8.15 -4.08
CA CYS A 355 -14.02 6.79 -4.01
C CYS A 355 -13.35 5.86 -5.04
N ILE A 356 -13.09 4.62 -4.66
CA ILE A 356 -12.67 3.54 -5.56
C ILE A 356 -13.66 2.39 -5.44
N VAL A 357 -14.13 1.91 -6.58
CA VAL A 357 -14.91 0.67 -6.66
C VAL A 357 -14.05 -0.41 -7.33
N LEU A 358 -13.75 -1.46 -6.57
CA LEU A 358 -13.02 -2.63 -7.05
C LEU A 358 -14.03 -3.66 -7.54
N ALA A 359 -14.45 -3.53 -8.81
CA ALA A 359 -15.34 -4.49 -9.46
C ALA A 359 -14.59 -5.68 -10.10
N ARG A 360 -13.26 -5.71 -9.95
CA ARG A 360 -12.39 -6.78 -10.43
C ARG A 360 -11.80 -7.55 -9.24
N PRO A 361 -12.26 -8.77 -8.97
CA PRO A 361 -11.56 -9.68 -8.08
C PRO A 361 -10.12 -9.96 -8.56
N THR A 362 -9.16 -10.01 -7.65
CA THR A 362 -7.75 -10.27 -7.99
C THR A 362 -7.05 -11.12 -6.94
N ARG A 363 -6.12 -11.96 -7.39
CA ARG A 363 -5.16 -12.68 -6.52
C ARG A 363 -3.85 -11.91 -6.33
N SER A 364 -3.67 -10.82 -7.07
CA SER A 364 -2.45 -10.02 -7.05
C SER A 364 -2.53 -8.91 -6.00
N ARG A 365 -1.79 -9.11 -4.89
CA ARG A 365 -1.62 -8.08 -3.85
C ARG A 365 -1.10 -6.77 -4.43
N ASN A 366 -0.14 -6.85 -5.37
CA ASN A 366 0.46 -5.66 -5.97
C ASN A 366 -0.56 -4.87 -6.80
N LEU A 367 -1.38 -5.57 -7.60
CA LEU A 367 -2.44 -4.92 -8.38
C LEU A 367 -3.46 -4.23 -7.47
N LEU A 368 -3.87 -4.90 -6.39
CA LEU A 368 -4.80 -4.32 -5.40
C LEU A 368 -4.23 -3.04 -4.76
N VAL A 369 -2.98 -3.07 -4.29
CA VAL A 369 -2.29 -1.90 -3.72
C VAL A 369 -2.19 -0.76 -4.74
N GLN A 370 -1.91 -1.08 -6.00
CA GLN A 370 -1.83 -0.09 -7.07
C GLN A 370 -3.17 0.58 -7.36
N MET A 371 -4.27 -0.19 -7.36
CA MET A 371 -5.63 0.34 -7.55
C MET A 371 -6.04 1.25 -6.39
N ILE A 372 -5.96 0.74 -5.14
CA ILE A 372 -6.32 1.50 -3.93
C ILE A 372 -5.46 2.78 -3.80
N GLY A 373 -4.16 2.67 -4.08
CA GLY A 373 -3.23 3.79 -4.01
C GLY A 373 -3.57 4.98 -4.92
N ARG A 374 -4.46 4.82 -5.92
CA ARG A 374 -4.93 5.95 -6.74
C ARG A 374 -5.77 6.94 -5.96
N GLY A 375 -6.57 6.45 -5.02
CA GLY A 375 -7.47 7.24 -4.19
C GLY A 375 -6.81 7.80 -2.94
N MET A 376 -5.66 7.26 -2.54
CA MET A 376 -4.96 7.63 -1.31
C MET A 376 -4.17 8.93 -1.39
N ARG A 377 -4.06 9.58 -2.57
CA ARG A 377 -3.34 10.86 -2.69
C ARG A 377 -4.04 11.96 -1.89
N LEU A 378 -3.32 12.96 -1.40
CA LEU A 378 -3.95 14.11 -0.74
C LEU A 378 -4.62 15.03 -1.77
N HIS A 379 -5.75 15.62 -1.40
CA HIS A 379 -6.43 16.67 -2.16
C HIS A 379 -7.17 17.60 -1.19
N PRO A 380 -7.14 18.94 -1.35
CA PRO A 380 -7.73 19.88 -0.39
C PRO A 380 -9.21 19.58 -0.06
N ASP A 381 -9.99 19.28 -1.09
CA ASP A 381 -11.43 19.00 -0.94
C ASP A 381 -11.74 17.52 -0.61
N LYS A 382 -10.74 16.74 -0.18
CA LYS A 382 -10.92 15.32 0.10
C LYS A 382 -10.67 15.03 1.57
N LYS A 383 -11.71 14.56 2.25
CA LYS A 383 -11.65 14.13 3.65
C LYS A 383 -10.93 12.80 3.82
N ASN A 384 -11.33 11.80 3.04
CA ASN A 384 -10.76 10.46 2.99
C ASN A 384 -11.09 9.82 1.63
N CYS A 385 -10.55 8.64 1.35
CA CYS A 385 -10.96 7.83 0.20
C CYS A 385 -11.81 6.64 0.66
N HIS A 386 -12.98 6.43 0.05
CA HIS A 386 -13.79 5.24 0.29
C HIS A 386 -13.42 4.14 -0.70
N ILE A 387 -13.08 2.96 -0.22
CA ILE A 387 -12.83 1.78 -1.05
C ILE A 387 -14.00 0.82 -0.89
N ILE A 388 -14.71 0.57 -1.98
CA ILE A 388 -15.79 -0.41 -2.06
C ILE A 388 -15.23 -1.63 -2.81
N ASP A 389 -15.10 -2.73 -2.08
CA ASP A 389 -14.51 -3.98 -2.58
C ASP A 389 -15.61 -5.00 -2.86
N MET A 390 -15.82 -5.33 -4.14
CA MET A 390 -16.80 -6.33 -4.56
C MET A 390 -16.17 -7.71 -4.40
N VAL A 391 -16.45 -8.35 -3.27
CA VAL A 391 -15.89 -9.65 -2.90
C VAL A 391 -16.81 -10.75 -3.46
N SER A 392 -16.24 -11.77 -4.10
CA SER A 392 -16.95 -13.01 -4.43
C SER A 392 -16.94 -13.97 -3.24
N SER A 393 -17.92 -14.87 -3.12
CA SER A 393 -17.96 -15.90 -2.08
C SER A 393 -16.57 -16.51 -1.84
N LEU A 394 -16.14 -16.49 -0.57
CA LEU A 394 -14.75 -16.61 -0.08
C LEU A 394 -13.99 -17.83 -0.62
N GLU A 395 -13.41 -17.69 -1.80
CA GLU A 395 -12.49 -18.68 -2.35
C GLU A 395 -11.05 -18.41 -1.96
N THR A 396 -10.35 -19.48 -1.64
CA THR A 396 -8.94 -19.46 -1.25
C THR A 396 -8.07 -18.82 -2.32
N GLY A 397 -7.40 -17.71 -1.99
CA GLY A 397 -6.36 -17.08 -2.82
C GLY A 397 -6.69 -15.71 -3.38
N ILE A 398 -7.90 -15.18 -3.17
CA ILE A 398 -8.25 -13.79 -3.51
C ILE A 398 -7.65 -12.86 -2.46
N VAL A 399 -6.98 -11.80 -2.91
CA VAL A 399 -6.54 -10.73 -2.01
C VAL A 399 -7.68 -9.72 -1.95
N THR A 400 -8.26 -9.59 -0.77
CA THR A 400 -9.28 -8.59 -0.46
C THR A 400 -8.65 -7.41 0.26
N THR A 401 -9.38 -6.31 0.32
CA THR A 401 -8.88 -5.12 0.99
C THR A 401 -8.58 -5.38 2.46
N PRO A 402 -9.44 -6.04 3.28
CA PRO A 402 -9.09 -6.37 4.66
C PRO A 402 -7.85 -7.27 4.81
N THR A 403 -7.64 -8.26 3.93
CA THR A 403 -6.42 -9.09 3.95
C THR A 403 -5.17 -8.31 3.62
N LEU A 404 -5.29 -7.29 2.76
CA LEU A 404 -4.18 -6.39 2.48
C LEU A 404 -3.71 -5.68 3.76
N PHE A 405 -4.63 -5.29 4.65
CA PHE A 405 -4.39 -4.65 5.95
C PHE A 405 -4.09 -5.61 7.11
N GLY A 406 -4.05 -6.93 6.83
CA GLY A 406 -3.67 -7.96 7.79
C GLY A 406 -4.84 -8.67 8.50
N LEU A 407 -6.07 -8.58 7.97
CA LEU A 407 -7.25 -9.27 8.51
C LEU A 407 -7.70 -10.43 7.61
N ASP A 408 -8.00 -11.59 8.18
CA ASP A 408 -8.58 -12.72 7.44
C ASP A 408 -10.04 -12.37 7.08
N PRO A 409 -10.48 -12.45 5.80
CA PRO A 409 -11.83 -12.03 5.45
C PRO A 409 -12.89 -12.97 6.01
N ASN A 410 -12.50 -14.20 6.40
CA ASN A 410 -13.40 -15.14 7.08
C ASN A 410 -13.71 -14.71 8.53
N GLU A 411 -12.83 -13.95 9.19
CA GLU A 411 -13.08 -13.42 10.55
C GLU A 411 -14.08 -12.24 10.56
N LEU A 412 -14.38 -11.68 9.39
CA LEU A 412 -15.24 -10.50 9.24
C LEU A 412 -16.71 -10.89 9.07
N VAL A 413 -16.97 -12.08 8.50
CA VAL A 413 -18.32 -12.65 8.35
C VAL A 413 -18.85 -13.17 9.69
N GLU A 414 -18.00 -13.74 10.54
CA GLU A 414 -18.42 -14.25 11.86
C GLU A 414 -18.82 -13.12 12.86
N LYS A 415 -18.40 -11.88 12.60
CA LYS A 415 -18.74 -10.71 13.44
C LYS A 415 -20.05 -10.02 13.06
N ALA A 416 -20.69 -10.39 11.94
CA ALA A 416 -22.08 -10.03 11.66
C ALA A 416 -22.95 -11.14 12.25
N SER A 417 -23.34 -11.00 13.52
CA SER A 417 -24.07 -12.06 14.21
C SER A 417 -25.47 -12.24 13.60
N VAL A 418 -25.99 -13.47 13.64
CA VAL A 418 -27.38 -13.80 13.30
C VAL A 418 -28.38 -12.98 14.13
N ASP A 419 -27.95 -12.47 15.28
CA ASP A 419 -28.75 -11.60 16.15
C ASP A 419 -28.87 -10.17 15.59
N ASP A 420 -27.86 -9.67 14.86
CA ASP A 420 -27.95 -8.38 14.15
C ASP A 420 -28.87 -8.48 12.92
N MET A 421 -28.86 -9.63 12.22
CA MET A 421 -29.81 -9.92 11.15
C MET A 421 -31.25 -10.11 11.64
N ARG A 422 -31.43 -10.66 12.85
CA ARG A 422 -32.75 -10.75 13.50
C ARG A 422 -33.26 -9.39 13.94
N LYS A 423 -32.42 -8.55 14.55
CA LYS A 423 -32.80 -7.17 14.90
C LYS A 423 -33.23 -6.34 13.69
N ILE A 424 -32.50 -6.42 12.57
CA ILE A 424 -32.88 -5.73 11.33
C ILE A 424 -34.18 -6.28 10.74
N LYS A 425 -34.47 -7.58 10.93
CA LYS A 425 -35.72 -8.21 10.48
C LYS A 425 -36.90 -7.86 11.39
N ASP A 426 -36.66 -7.77 12.70
CA ASP A 426 -37.67 -7.43 13.70
C ASP A 426 -37.99 -5.92 13.68
N GLU A 427 -36.99 -5.06 13.43
CA GLU A 427 -37.17 -3.62 13.16
C GLU A 427 -37.95 -3.39 11.86
N LYS A 428 -37.65 -4.15 10.79
CA LYS A 428 -38.44 -4.11 9.54
C LYS A 428 -39.85 -4.70 9.67
N ALA A 429 -40.06 -5.67 10.55
CA ALA A 429 -41.38 -6.23 10.82
C ALA A 429 -42.25 -5.24 11.62
N ALA A 430 -41.65 -4.53 12.58
CA ALA A 430 -42.31 -3.45 13.32
C ALA A 430 -42.64 -2.23 12.43
N GLU A 431 -41.78 -1.90 11.47
CA GLU A 431 -42.04 -0.86 10.46
C GLU A 431 -43.13 -1.28 9.45
N ALA A 432 -43.21 -2.58 9.11
CA ALA A 432 -44.25 -3.12 8.23
C ALA A 432 -45.64 -3.22 8.90
N GLU A 433 -45.71 -3.40 10.23
CA GLU A 433 -46.97 -3.36 10.97
C GLU A 433 -47.54 -1.94 11.13
N GLN A 434 -46.70 -0.90 11.04
CA GLN A 434 -47.13 0.50 11.10
C GLN A 434 -47.54 1.10 9.73
N GLN A 435 -47.24 0.42 8.61
CA GLN A 435 -47.58 0.90 7.27
C GLN A 435 -48.27 -0.20 6.44
N GLY A 436 -49.61 -0.19 6.45
CA GLY A 436 -50.36 -0.61 5.26
C GLY A 436 -51.07 -1.96 5.35
N ASN A 437 -52.28 -1.89 5.88
CA ASN A 437 -53.39 -2.75 5.54
C ASN A 437 -53.74 -2.56 4.05
N SER A 438 -53.07 -3.27 3.13
CA SER A 438 -53.55 -3.46 1.75
C SER A 438 -52.84 -4.61 1.04
N SER A 439 -53.67 -5.50 0.50
CA SER A 439 -53.43 -6.75 -0.21
C SER A 439 -52.35 -6.76 -1.31
N GLY A 440 -51.52 -7.81 -1.28
CA GLY A 440 -51.40 -8.78 -2.38
C GLY A 440 -50.39 -8.50 -3.50
N ALA A 441 -49.14 -8.95 -3.34
CA ALA A 441 -48.33 -9.62 -4.37
C ALA A 441 -46.96 -10.03 -3.76
N ASN A 442 -46.60 -11.30 -3.87
CA ASN A 442 -45.25 -11.79 -3.53
C ASN A 442 -44.21 -11.21 -4.50
N PRO A 443 -43.15 -10.49 -4.05
CA PRO A 443 -41.96 -10.30 -4.86
C PRO A 443 -40.96 -11.42 -4.57
N ALA A 444 -40.42 -12.00 -5.63
CA ALA A 444 -39.30 -12.93 -5.61
C ALA A 444 -38.14 -12.40 -4.73
N SER A 445 -37.54 -13.30 -3.96
CA SER A 445 -36.44 -13.04 -3.03
C SER A 445 -35.31 -12.23 -3.70
N SER A 446 -35.18 -10.96 -3.32
CA SER A 446 -33.97 -10.19 -3.62
C SER A 446 -32.77 -10.85 -2.92
N PRO A 447 -31.62 -11.03 -3.60
CA PRO A 447 -30.44 -11.57 -2.95
C PRO A 447 -30.02 -10.65 -1.80
N ALA A 448 -29.81 -11.22 -0.62
CA ALA A 448 -29.32 -10.48 0.54
C ALA A 448 -27.90 -9.97 0.27
N VAL A 449 -27.70 -8.66 0.32
CA VAL A 449 -26.38 -8.03 0.17
C VAL A 449 -25.85 -7.71 1.56
N THR A 450 -24.72 -8.31 1.93
CA THR A 450 -24.05 -8.08 3.21
C THR A 450 -22.98 -6.99 3.04
N PHE A 451 -23.03 -5.98 3.91
CA PHE A 451 -22.03 -4.93 3.99
C PHE A 451 -21.20 -5.10 5.26
N THR A 452 -19.88 -4.91 5.15
CA THR A 452 -19.01 -4.77 6.32
C THR A 452 -18.21 -3.47 6.19
N ASP A 453 -18.45 -2.53 7.12
CA ASP A 453 -17.85 -1.19 7.10
C ASP A 453 -16.71 -1.04 8.14
N TYR A 454 -15.70 -0.24 7.79
CA TYR A 454 -14.57 0.08 8.65
C TYR A 454 -14.29 1.58 8.66
N SER A 455 -14.33 2.20 9.84
CA SER A 455 -14.20 3.66 10.06
C SER A 455 -12.79 4.21 9.84
N SER A 456 -11.76 3.39 10.01
CA SER A 456 -10.35 3.79 9.88
C SER A 456 -9.44 2.59 9.69
N VAL A 457 -8.38 2.77 8.88
CA VAL A 457 -7.23 1.87 8.82
C VAL A 457 -6.62 1.66 10.22
N LEU A 458 -6.61 2.66 11.09
CA LEU A 458 -6.00 2.53 12.43
C LEU A 458 -6.87 1.72 13.39
N ASP A 459 -8.20 1.79 13.28
CA ASP A 459 -9.14 0.93 14.03
C ASP A 459 -9.02 -0.55 13.59
N LEU A 460 -8.60 -0.75 12.33
CA LEU A 460 -8.28 -2.05 11.72
C LEU A 460 -6.93 -2.64 12.22
N ILE A 461 -6.00 -1.77 12.63
CA ILE A 461 -4.60 -2.08 12.91
C ILE A 461 -4.27 -2.13 14.40
N ALA A 462 -5.13 -1.57 15.26
CA ALA A 462 -4.93 -1.39 16.71
C ALA A 462 -4.70 -2.69 17.54
N ASP A 463 -4.49 -3.85 16.91
CA ASP A 463 -4.10 -5.10 17.57
C ASP A 463 -2.82 -5.78 17.02
N THR A 464 -2.07 -5.17 16.07
CA THR A 464 -0.99 -5.93 15.38
C THR A 464 0.30 -5.17 14.99
N SER A 465 0.50 -3.90 15.34
CA SER A 465 1.62 -3.10 14.78
C SER A 465 3.00 -3.75 14.87
N GLY A 466 3.39 -4.35 16.00
CA GLY A 466 4.71 -5.00 16.08
C GLY A 466 4.73 -6.50 15.79
N GLU A 467 3.58 -7.19 15.72
CA GLU A 467 3.53 -8.55 15.16
C GLU A 467 3.65 -8.55 13.63
N ARG A 468 3.34 -7.43 12.97
CA ARG A 468 3.49 -7.28 11.50
C ARG A 468 4.91 -7.48 11.02
N HIS A 469 5.89 -6.92 11.75
CA HIS A 469 7.29 -6.98 11.33
C HIS A 469 7.79 -8.43 11.33
N ILE A 470 7.59 -9.17 12.41
CA ILE A 470 8.02 -10.57 12.49
C ILE A 470 7.18 -11.50 11.60
N ARG A 471 5.87 -11.23 11.44
CA ARG A 471 5.00 -11.98 10.52
C ARG A 471 5.33 -11.70 9.05
N ALA A 472 5.99 -10.60 8.70
CA ALA A 472 6.48 -10.39 7.34
C ALA A 472 7.70 -11.28 7.02
N ILE A 473 8.42 -11.73 8.04
CA ILE A 473 9.72 -12.42 7.92
C ILE A 473 9.59 -13.92 8.22
N SER A 474 8.65 -14.32 9.08
CA SER A 474 8.46 -15.69 9.56
C SER A 474 7.07 -16.27 9.25
N GLN A 475 7.06 -17.55 8.90
CA GLN A 475 5.84 -18.37 8.75
C GLN A 475 5.27 -18.90 10.09
N TYR A 476 6.04 -18.77 11.17
CA TYR A 476 5.63 -19.23 12.49
C TYR A 476 4.84 -18.16 13.25
N ALA A 477 4.05 -18.62 14.21
CA ALA A 477 3.12 -17.80 14.99
C ALA A 477 3.84 -17.07 16.14
N TRP A 478 4.82 -16.23 15.77
CA TRP A 478 5.51 -15.37 16.72
C TRP A 478 4.56 -14.33 17.31
N VAL A 479 4.63 -14.19 18.63
CA VAL A 479 3.82 -13.27 19.42
C VAL A 479 4.73 -12.20 20.01
N GLN A 480 4.43 -10.94 19.76
CA GLN A 480 5.16 -9.84 20.38
C GLN A 480 4.67 -9.64 21.82
N ILE A 481 5.61 -9.64 22.76
CA ILE A 481 5.35 -9.54 24.21
C ILE A 481 5.94 -8.26 24.83
N GLY A 482 6.63 -7.46 24.02
CA GLY A 482 7.18 -6.15 24.36
C GLY A 482 7.79 -5.46 23.14
N PRO A 483 8.25 -4.20 23.24
CA PRO A 483 8.71 -3.41 22.09
C PRO A 483 9.69 -4.14 21.16
N GLU A 484 10.63 -4.89 21.74
CA GLU A 484 11.64 -5.66 21.00
C GLU A 484 11.79 -7.08 21.59
N ARG A 485 10.67 -7.68 22.02
CA ARG A 485 10.64 -9.04 22.56
C ARG A 485 9.54 -9.87 21.92
N PHE A 486 9.91 -11.04 21.41
CA PHE A 486 9.04 -11.93 20.65
C PHE A 486 9.15 -13.35 21.19
N VAL A 487 8.03 -14.08 21.21
CA VAL A 487 7.97 -15.46 21.68
C VAL A 487 7.27 -16.36 20.69
N LEU A 488 7.83 -17.55 20.48
CA LEU A 488 7.21 -18.66 19.76
C LEU A 488 7.01 -19.82 20.74
N SER A 489 5.76 -20.12 21.06
CA SER A 489 5.39 -21.13 22.06
C SER A 489 5.16 -22.50 21.44
N ALA A 490 5.63 -23.56 22.12
CA ALA A 490 5.34 -24.95 21.81
C ALA A 490 4.28 -25.55 22.76
N PRO A 491 3.60 -26.64 22.38
CA PRO A 491 2.55 -27.26 23.21
C PRO A 491 3.03 -27.78 24.57
N SER A 492 4.31 -28.15 24.66
CA SER A 492 4.94 -28.63 25.90
C SER A 492 5.10 -27.54 26.96
N GLY A 493 4.80 -26.28 26.62
CA GLY A 493 5.08 -25.11 27.47
C GLY A 493 6.49 -24.55 27.28
N SER A 494 7.36 -25.25 26.54
CA SER A 494 8.63 -24.71 26.06
C SER A 494 8.39 -23.59 25.05
N TYR A 495 9.29 -22.63 24.95
CA TYR A 495 9.18 -21.54 23.99
C TYR A 495 10.55 -21.02 23.57
N ILE A 496 10.60 -20.41 22.39
CA ILE A 496 11.75 -19.63 21.94
C ILE A 496 11.45 -18.16 22.15
N ARG A 497 12.43 -17.40 22.64
CA ARG A 497 12.34 -15.95 22.81
C ARG A 497 13.43 -15.25 22.00
N ILE A 498 13.04 -14.22 21.26
CA ILE A 498 13.96 -13.26 20.64
C ILE A 498 13.88 -11.97 21.42
N GLU A 499 15.03 -11.42 21.82
CA GLU A 499 15.11 -10.11 22.47
C GLU A 499 16.34 -9.31 22.04
N ARG A 500 16.20 -7.98 22.01
CA ARG A 500 17.32 -7.08 21.78
C ARG A 500 18.19 -6.96 23.04
N LEU A 501 19.50 -7.00 22.86
CA LEU A 501 20.46 -6.74 23.93
C LEU A 501 20.64 -5.22 24.13
N PRO A 502 20.82 -4.73 25.38
CA PRO A 502 21.14 -3.33 25.64
C PRO A 502 22.47 -2.94 24.96
N GLU A 503 22.53 -1.75 24.36
CA GLU A 503 23.73 -1.24 23.71
C GLU A 503 24.90 -1.15 24.70
N GLN A 504 25.96 -1.95 24.47
CA GLN A 504 27.24 -1.78 25.15
C GLN A 504 28.17 -0.91 24.29
N LYS A 505 28.92 -0.01 24.92
CA LYS A 505 29.85 0.91 24.24
C LYS A 505 31.09 0.12 23.75
N GLY A 506 31.05 -0.37 22.52
CA GLY A 506 32.16 -1.05 21.83
C GLY A 506 31.69 -1.71 20.53
N ALA A 507 32.51 -1.70 19.47
CA ALA A 507 32.08 -2.00 18.10
C ALA A 507 31.83 -3.51 17.80
N SER A 508 30.85 -3.76 16.92
CA SER A 508 30.56 -5.02 16.20
C SER A 508 30.14 -6.24 17.02
N GLU A 509 29.24 -6.06 17.99
CA GLU A 509 28.64 -7.18 18.73
C GLU A 509 27.15 -7.38 18.42
N PRO A 510 26.65 -8.63 18.53
CA PRO A 510 25.30 -8.98 18.13
C PRO A 510 24.23 -8.23 18.92
N THR A 511 23.29 -7.62 18.19
CA THR A 511 22.21 -6.77 18.73
C THR A 511 21.02 -7.58 19.27
N TYR A 512 20.84 -8.82 18.80
CA TYR A 512 19.70 -9.68 19.14
C TYR A 512 20.14 -11.06 19.63
N HIS A 513 19.38 -11.60 20.56
CA HIS A 513 19.59 -12.91 21.16
C HIS A 513 18.34 -13.77 20.99
N ALA A 514 18.49 -14.98 20.45
CA ALA A 514 17.45 -16.01 20.44
C ALA A 514 17.77 -17.11 21.47
N LEU A 515 16.81 -17.37 22.36
CA LEU A 515 16.91 -18.28 23.50
C LEU A 515 15.82 -19.35 23.44
N GLU A 516 16.16 -20.60 23.72
CA GLU A 516 15.21 -21.67 24.03
C GLU A 516 14.98 -21.74 25.55
N ILE A 517 13.73 -21.70 25.98
CA ILE A 517 13.34 -21.91 27.37
C ILE A 517 12.48 -23.19 27.42
N ARG A 518 13.02 -24.25 28.03
CA ARG A 518 12.32 -25.54 28.14
C ARG A 518 11.47 -25.60 29.39
N ALA A 519 10.21 -26.02 29.25
CA ALA A 519 9.36 -26.31 30.40
C ALA A 519 9.83 -27.59 31.10
N LEU A 520 9.87 -27.55 32.44
CA LEU A 520 10.19 -28.72 33.26
C LEU A 520 8.90 -29.42 33.70
N PRO A 521 8.90 -30.75 33.87
CA PRO A 521 7.75 -31.47 34.40
C PRO A 521 7.36 -30.95 35.79
N ALA A 522 6.05 -30.90 36.05
CA ALA A 522 5.52 -30.43 37.33
C ALA A 522 6.06 -31.28 38.49
N GLY A 523 6.56 -30.63 39.54
CA GLY A 523 7.06 -31.29 40.76
C GLY A 523 8.56 -31.58 40.82
N ILE A 524 9.32 -31.38 39.74
CA ILE A 524 10.77 -31.70 39.70
C ILE A 524 11.67 -30.53 40.15
N ALA A 525 11.24 -29.27 39.96
CA ALA A 525 12.03 -28.09 40.31
C ALA A 525 11.18 -26.94 40.84
N LYS A 526 11.79 -26.03 41.62
CA LYS A 526 11.15 -24.79 42.12
C LYS A 526 10.79 -23.82 40.98
N SER A 527 11.51 -23.87 39.86
CA SER A 527 11.23 -23.10 38.65
C SER A 527 10.48 -23.96 37.64
N PRO A 528 9.39 -23.45 37.02
CA PRO A 528 8.67 -24.17 35.97
C PRO A 528 9.46 -24.30 34.66
N TYR A 529 10.61 -23.62 34.55
CA TYR A 529 11.45 -23.59 33.36
C TYR A 529 12.91 -23.94 33.69
N ALA A 530 13.57 -24.61 32.74
CA ALA A 530 15.01 -24.81 32.74
C ALA A 530 15.77 -23.50 32.49
N ALA A 531 17.07 -23.50 32.76
CA ALA A 531 17.94 -22.39 32.40
C ALA A 531 17.85 -22.11 30.88
N PRO A 532 17.72 -20.83 30.46
CA PRO A 532 17.65 -20.48 29.04
C PRO A 532 18.88 -20.98 28.28
N ARG A 533 18.66 -21.64 27.14
CA ARG A 533 19.70 -22.10 26.24
C ARG A 533 19.82 -21.15 25.07
N GLU A 534 21.03 -20.63 24.83
CA GLU A 534 21.31 -19.81 23.66
C GLU A 534 21.20 -20.64 22.38
N ILE A 535 20.35 -20.17 21.46
CA ILE A 535 20.24 -20.72 20.11
C ILE A 535 21.27 -20.02 19.22
N LEU A 536 21.24 -18.69 19.22
CA LEU A 536 22.17 -17.85 18.47
C LEU A 536 22.13 -16.39 18.93
N LYS A 537 23.17 -15.65 18.54
CA LYS A 537 23.23 -14.19 18.57
C LYS A 537 23.36 -13.64 17.15
N ALA A 538 22.70 -12.52 16.88
CA ALA A 538 22.67 -11.93 15.55
C ALA A 538 22.80 -10.40 15.59
N ALA A 539 23.47 -9.84 14.59
CA ALA A 539 23.62 -8.40 14.45
C ALA A 539 22.29 -7.71 14.06
N THR A 540 21.42 -8.41 13.32
CA THR A 540 20.13 -7.90 12.86
C THR A 540 18.96 -8.73 13.39
N PHE A 541 17.79 -8.09 13.45
CA PHE A 541 16.55 -8.76 13.86
C PHE A 541 16.16 -9.88 12.88
N ASN A 542 16.32 -9.66 11.57
CA ASN A 542 15.97 -10.65 10.55
C ASN A 542 16.81 -11.92 10.69
N ASP A 543 18.12 -11.78 10.92
CA ASP A 543 19.01 -12.93 11.13
C ASP A 543 18.65 -13.69 12.41
N ALA A 544 18.26 -12.96 13.47
CA ALA A 544 17.75 -13.56 14.71
C ALA A 544 16.49 -14.39 14.46
N VAL A 545 15.54 -13.85 13.71
CA VAL A 545 14.28 -14.53 13.35
C VAL A 545 14.54 -15.74 12.46
N HIS A 546 15.36 -15.60 11.41
CA HIS A 546 15.63 -16.70 10.49
C HIS A 546 16.35 -17.86 11.16
N GLY A 547 17.37 -17.59 11.97
CA GLY A 547 18.06 -18.66 12.68
C GLY A 547 17.21 -19.29 13.79
N ALA A 548 16.35 -18.51 14.46
CA ALA A 548 15.35 -19.05 15.39
C ALA A 548 14.31 -19.92 14.69
N ASP A 549 13.86 -19.54 13.50
CA ASP A 549 12.93 -20.33 12.67
C ASP A 549 13.57 -21.66 12.23
N SER A 550 14.82 -21.64 11.77
CA SER A 550 15.56 -22.86 11.40
C SER A 550 15.67 -23.84 12.57
N TYR A 551 15.90 -23.32 13.78
CA TYR A 551 15.88 -24.14 14.99
C TYR A 551 14.47 -24.63 15.33
N ALA A 552 13.46 -23.76 15.31
CA ALA A 552 12.07 -24.10 15.62
C ALA A 552 11.52 -25.21 14.70
N ALA A 553 11.92 -25.20 13.43
CA ALA A 553 11.51 -26.20 12.44
C ALA A 553 11.93 -27.64 12.82
N SER A 554 13.07 -27.80 13.50
CA SER A 554 13.57 -29.09 13.95
C SER A 554 13.20 -29.41 15.40
N ALA A 555 13.07 -28.38 16.25
CA ALA A 555 12.84 -28.54 17.68
C ALA A 555 11.35 -28.69 18.06
N PHE A 556 10.44 -28.08 17.31
CA PHE A 556 9.01 -28.04 17.66
C PHE A 556 8.13 -28.65 16.55
N PRO A 557 6.98 -29.26 16.91
CA PRO A 557 6.11 -29.84 15.90
C PRO A 557 5.45 -28.75 15.04
N HIS A 558 5.64 -28.84 13.73
CA HIS A 558 5.16 -27.87 12.74
C HIS A 558 3.67 -27.52 12.89
N THR A 559 2.86 -28.51 13.24
CA THR A 559 1.41 -28.35 13.45
C THR A 559 1.06 -27.29 14.49
N PHE A 560 1.93 -26.98 15.44
CA PHE A 560 1.61 -26.04 16.53
C PHE A 560 2.26 -24.67 16.40
N ILE A 561 3.42 -24.61 15.75
CA ILE A 561 4.18 -23.37 15.61
C ILE A 561 3.83 -22.61 14.34
N HIS A 562 3.28 -23.27 13.32
CA HIS A 562 2.94 -22.64 12.05
C HIS A 562 1.63 -21.84 12.13
N ARG A 563 1.64 -20.63 11.57
CA ARG A 563 0.52 -19.68 11.73
C ARG A 563 -0.73 -20.03 10.91
N HIS A 564 -0.57 -20.77 9.82
CA HIS A 564 -1.67 -21.14 8.90
C HIS A 564 -2.29 -22.51 9.18
N GLN A 565 -2.16 -23.02 10.40
CA GLN A 565 -2.69 -24.34 10.78
C GLN A 565 -4.20 -24.30 10.95
N SER A 566 -4.91 -25.32 10.44
CA SER A 566 -6.38 -25.36 10.42
C SER A 566 -6.99 -25.23 11.82
N TRP A 567 -6.38 -25.83 12.84
CA TRP A 567 -6.86 -25.76 14.21
C TRP A 567 -6.87 -24.34 14.79
N ARG A 568 -6.04 -23.42 14.28
CA ARG A 568 -6.00 -22.03 14.75
C ARG A 568 -7.28 -21.25 14.41
N ARG A 569 -8.07 -21.75 13.45
CA ARG A 569 -9.36 -21.17 13.05
C ARG A 569 -10.56 -21.80 13.77
N LEU A 570 -10.36 -22.90 14.50
CA LEU A 570 -11.44 -23.53 15.27
C LEU A 570 -11.86 -22.63 16.44
N PRO A 571 -13.07 -22.82 17.00
CA PRO A 571 -13.46 -22.16 18.23
C PRO A 571 -12.48 -22.46 19.39
N PRO A 572 -12.21 -21.50 20.28
CA PRO A 572 -11.35 -21.70 21.44
C PRO A 572 -11.98 -22.71 22.38
N THR A 573 -11.13 -23.47 23.07
CA THR A 573 -11.60 -24.36 24.15
C THR A 573 -12.14 -23.53 25.31
N GLN A 574 -13.13 -24.07 26.03
CA GLN A 574 -13.70 -23.40 27.21
C GLN A 574 -12.59 -23.01 28.22
N GLY A 575 -11.63 -23.91 28.45
CA GLY A 575 -10.49 -23.62 29.32
C GLY A 575 -9.59 -22.46 28.85
N GLN A 576 -9.46 -22.21 27.54
CA GLN A 576 -8.74 -21.03 27.04
C GLN A 576 -9.53 -19.74 27.33
N VAL A 577 -10.85 -19.76 27.11
CA VAL A 577 -11.73 -18.63 27.39
C VAL A 577 -11.74 -18.31 28.87
N ASP A 578 -11.89 -19.32 29.73
CA ASP A 578 -11.87 -19.19 31.18
C ASP A 578 -10.54 -18.65 31.68
N PHE A 579 -9.42 -19.14 31.14
CA PHE A 579 -8.08 -18.67 31.49
C PHE A 579 -7.87 -17.19 31.11
N ILE A 580 -8.31 -16.79 29.91
CA ILE A 580 -8.23 -15.41 29.45
C ILE A 580 -9.11 -14.50 30.31
N ASN A 581 -10.36 -14.89 30.58
CA ASN A 581 -11.29 -14.11 31.39
C ASN A 581 -10.84 -13.98 32.85
N LYS A 582 -10.28 -15.05 33.44
CA LYS A 582 -9.68 -15.02 34.78
C LYS A 582 -8.55 -13.99 34.89
N LEU A 583 -7.79 -13.78 33.80
CA LEU A 583 -6.65 -12.86 33.77
C LEU A 583 -7.02 -11.42 33.33
N ARG A 584 -8.15 -11.22 32.64
CA ARG A 584 -8.59 -9.89 32.13
C ARG A 584 -9.31 -9.00 33.15
N GLY A 585 -9.67 -9.50 34.34
CA GLY A 585 -10.29 -8.69 35.39
C GLY A 585 -11.74 -8.28 35.11
N LYS A 586 -12.21 -7.14 35.67
CA LYS A 586 -13.65 -6.71 35.70
C LYS A 586 -14.25 -6.24 34.36
N SER A 587 -13.54 -6.38 33.24
CA SER A 587 -14.08 -6.12 31.90
C SER A 587 -15.15 -7.14 31.50
N LYS A 588 -16.05 -6.79 30.56
CA LYS A 588 -17.04 -7.72 29.99
C LYS A 588 -16.34 -9.03 29.57
N PRO A 589 -16.81 -10.21 30.05
CA PRO A 589 -16.15 -11.49 29.78
C PRO A 589 -16.23 -11.81 28.29
N LEU A 590 -15.12 -12.27 27.71
CA LEU A 590 -15.07 -12.74 26.34
C LEU A 590 -15.85 -14.04 26.21
N THR A 591 -16.62 -14.16 25.14
CA THR A 591 -17.34 -15.39 24.81
C THR A 591 -16.58 -16.21 23.77
N SER A 592 -16.86 -17.52 23.69
CA SER A 592 -16.28 -18.42 22.68
C SER A 592 -16.62 -18.02 21.24
N LYS A 593 -17.61 -17.15 21.04
CA LYS A 593 -18.00 -16.58 19.74
C LYS A 593 -17.15 -15.38 19.31
N GLU A 594 -16.40 -14.77 20.23
CA GLU A 594 -15.63 -13.54 19.97
C GLU A 594 -14.16 -13.79 19.63
N LEU A 595 -13.71 -15.05 19.70
CA LEU A 595 -12.31 -15.45 19.55
C LEU A 595 -12.17 -16.73 18.72
N THR A 596 -11.05 -16.86 18.03
CA THR A 596 -10.59 -18.14 17.47
C THR A 596 -9.59 -18.80 18.41
N LYS A 597 -9.38 -20.11 18.29
CA LYS A 597 -8.41 -20.88 19.09
C LYS A 597 -6.97 -20.38 18.92
N GLY A 598 -6.63 -19.87 17.73
CA GLY A 598 -5.35 -19.23 17.43
C GLY A 598 -5.20 -17.88 18.12
N LYS A 599 -6.20 -17.00 18.05
CA LYS A 599 -6.21 -15.72 18.77
C LYS A 599 -6.14 -15.92 20.29
N ALA A 600 -6.90 -16.87 20.81
CA ALA A 600 -6.83 -17.24 22.21
C ALA A 600 -5.42 -17.71 22.60
N ALA A 601 -4.75 -18.52 21.77
CA ALA A 601 -3.37 -18.95 22.02
C ALA A 601 -2.37 -17.78 22.01
N ASP A 602 -2.51 -16.84 21.08
CA ASP A 602 -1.64 -15.67 20.97
C ASP A 602 -1.85 -14.73 22.18
N MET A 603 -3.10 -14.49 22.58
CA MET A 603 -3.45 -13.72 23.78
C MET A 603 -2.92 -14.38 25.06
N ILE A 604 -3.06 -15.70 25.19
CA ILE A 604 -2.51 -16.44 26.33
C ILE A 604 -0.99 -16.30 26.37
N THR A 605 -0.31 -16.32 25.23
CA THR A 605 1.13 -16.12 25.13
C THR A 605 1.53 -14.70 25.58
N LYS A 606 0.80 -13.66 25.12
CA LYS A 606 0.97 -12.28 25.61
C LYS A 606 0.76 -12.17 27.11
N LEU A 607 -0.25 -12.84 27.65
CA LEU A 607 -0.56 -12.80 29.08
C LEU A 607 0.48 -13.54 29.92
N LYS A 608 0.92 -14.72 29.49
CA LYS A 608 1.94 -15.54 30.19
C LYS A 608 3.31 -14.90 30.19
N HIS A 609 3.70 -14.21 29.11
CA HIS A 609 5.08 -13.75 28.92
C HIS A 609 5.24 -12.21 28.92
N GLY A 610 4.14 -11.44 28.81
CA GLY A 610 4.18 -9.96 28.74
C GLY A 610 3.45 -9.22 29.89
N ALA A 611 2.51 -9.85 30.62
CA ALA A 611 1.45 -9.11 31.33
C ALA A 611 1.55 -9.08 32.87
N ARG A 612 2.57 -8.44 33.43
CA ARG A 612 2.41 -7.81 34.76
C ARG A 612 2.83 -6.34 34.80
N GLY A 613 3.90 -5.96 34.11
CA GLY A 613 4.42 -4.58 34.14
C GLY A 613 3.78 -3.62 33.14
N GLN A 614 3.47 -4.07 31.92
CA GLN A 614 3.03 -3.16 30.85
C GLN A 614 1.55 -2.79 30.92
N PHE A 615 0.66 -3.68 31.34
CA PHE A 615 -0.76 -3.37 31.53
C PHE A 615 -0.99 -2.35 32.64
N ALA A 616 -0.28 -2.48 33.77
CA ALA A 616 -0.32 -1.49 34.84
C ALA A 616 0.21 -0.11 34.38
N ARG A 617 1.22 -0.10 33.50
CA ARG A 617 1.78 1.14 32.94
C ARG A 617 0.84 1.79 31.93
N MET A 618 0.22 1.00 31.04
CA MET A 618 -0.75 1.48 30.06
C MET A 618 -2.03 1.99 30.73
N GLU A 619 -2.54 1.32 31.77
CA GLU A 619 -3.65 1.84 32.58
C GLU A 619 -3.28 3.15 33.28
N ALA A 620 -2.08 3.26 33.87
CA ALA A 620 -1.64 4.48 34.53
C ALA A 620 -1.51 5.66 33.53
N GLU A 621 -1.06 5.38 32.31
CA GLU A 621 -0.92 6.37 31.25
C GLU A 621 -2.28 6.79 30.67
N GLN A 622 -3.22 5.85 30.54
CA GLN A 622 -4.61 6.13 30.15
C GLN A 622 -5.33 6.98 31.20
N ARG A 623 -5.18 6.67 32.50
CA ARG A 623 -5.71 7.50 33.60
C ARG A 623 -5.12 8.91 33.59
N ARG A 624 -3.82 9.06 33.26
CA ARG A 624 -3.19 10.38 33.09
C ARG A 624 -3.81 11.16 31.93
N ARG A 625 -4.00 10.51 30.77
CA ARG A 625 -4.61 11.15 29.59
C ARG A 625 -6.05 11.58 29.84
N GLU A 626 -6.84 10.75 30.50
CA GLU A 626 -8.23 11.07 30.87
C GLU A 626 -8.29 12.23 31.87
N LYS A 627 -7.38 12.27 32.85
CA LYS A 627 -7.28 13.38 33.79
C LYS A 627 -6.90 14.68 33.08
N THR A 628 -5.93 14.64 32.16
CA THR A 628 -5.55 15.82 31.36
C THR A 628 -6.69 16.31 30.47
N ARG A 629 -7.43 15.39 29.82
CA ARG A 629 -8.60 15.72 28.99
C ARG A 629 -9.72 16.36 29.82
N TYR A 630 -10.04 15.78 30.97
CA TYR A 630 -11.02 16.35 31.91
C TYR A 630 -10.62 17.75 32.41
N THR A 631 -9.33 17.97 32.64
CA THR A 631 -8.80 19.28 33.06
C THR A 631 -8.85 20.32 31.93
N LEU A 632 -8.74 19.89 30.67
CA LEU A 632 -8.87 20.74 29.48
C LEU A 632 -10.34 21.11 29.22
N ASP A 633 -11.25 20.14 29.31
CA ASP A 633 -12.69 20.36 29.13
C ASP A 633 -13.25 21.31 30.22
N THR A 634 -12.86 21.10 31.49
CA THR A 634 -13.25 22.00 32.59
C THR A 634 -12.65 23.41 32.49
N ARG A 635 -11.57 23.59 31.71
CA ARG A 635 -11.00 24.90 31.39
C ARG A 635 -11.80 25.59 30.30
N GLN A 636 -12.22 24.86 29.26
CA GLN A 636 -13.05 25.39 28.18
C GLN A 636 -14.46 25.75 28.65
N ASP A 637 -15.04 24.99 29.57
CA ASP A 637 -16.34 25.32 30.17
C ASP A 637 -16.32 26.59 31.03
N ARG A 638 -15.16 26.98 31.57
CA ARG A 638 -14.98 28.22 32.33
C ARG A 638 -14.79 29.46 31.46
N GLU A 639 -14.49 29.31 30.17
CA GLU A 639 -14.34 30.43 29.23
C GLU A 639 -15.69 30.91 28.65
N TYR A 640 -16.77 30.16 28.84
CA TYR A 640 -18.13 30.58 28.45
C TYR A 640 -18.90 31.23 29.62
N VAL A 641 -18.58 32.49 29.93
CA VAL A 641 -19.42 33.33 30.80
C VAL A 641 -20.52 33.98 29.96
N ARG A 642 -21.78 33.55 30.14
CA ARG A 642 -22.97 34.24 29.61
C ARG A 642 -23.35 35.40 30.54
N VAL A 643 -23.14 36.63 30.10
CA VAL A 643 -23.77 37.82 30.72
C VAL A 643 -25.19 37.95 30.19
N GLY A 644 -26.18 37.88 31.10
CA GLY A 644 -27.60 38.15 30.80
C GLY A 644 -27.90 39.66 30.76
N PRO A 645 -29.02 40.07 30.14
CA PRO A 645 -29.36 41.48 30.00
C PRO A 645 -29.77 42.09 31.34
N LEU A 646 -29.25 43.28 31.63
CA LEU A 646 -29.65 44.11 32.78
C LEU A 646 -31.12 44.54 32.63
N SER A 647 -31.99 44.09 33.54
CA SER A 647 -33.31 44.66 33.77
C SER A 647 -33.19 46.04 34.44
N ALA A 648 -34.10 46.94 34.04
CA ALA A 648 -34.15 48.39 34.27
C ALA A 648 -33.82 48.90 35.68
#